data_AF-A0A453QVI1-F1
#
_entry.id   AF-A0A453QVI1-F1
#
_cell.length_a   1.000
_cell.length_b   1.000
_cell.length_c   1.000
_cell.angle_alpha   90.00
_cell.angle_beta   90.00
_cell.angle_gamma   90.00
#
_symmetry.space_group_name_H-M   'P 1'
#
loop_
_entity.id
_entity.type
_entity.pdbx_description
1 polymer ?
#
loop_
_entity_poly.entity_id
_entity_poly.type
_entity_poly.pdbx_seq_one_letter_code
_entity_poly.pdbx_strand_id
1 'polypeptide(L)'
;MRLGTVSMPSKWALGYHQCRFSYKSSERVLEVIRTFREKGIPCDVVWMDIDYMDGFRCFTFDNNRFADPKSMVDDLHSIGCKSIWMLDPGIKEEKGYFVYDGGSENDVWIKKADGSPFIGEVWPGDCVFPDFTSERIRTWWARLVRDFISNGVDGIWNDMNEPAMTTTTKTMPESNIHRGDADIGGVQNHSYYHNVYGMLMARSTYEGMVMYNTEKRPFVLTRAGFIGSQRYAATWTGDNLSNWEHLHMSLSMVLQLGLSGQPLSGPDIGGFAGNATPRLFGRWMGVGALFPFSRGHSEAGTVDHEPWSFGEECEEVCRLALLRRYRLLPHIYTLFYVSHKKGTPVAAPLFFADPQDTELRKIETTFLLGPLLVCASTLPDKGAHECAHKLPNGIWLPFDFGDSHPDLPVLYLRGGAILPVGLPIQHVGEASLGDDLSLLVALDENGKAEGVLFEDAGDGYGFTQGDYLLTYYVAEVHSSVVSVKVLKTEGSLKRPKRNLNISILLGGGAMISSRGVDGEEVHFTMPSEFEVSSLVATSELDLKERLETIRPIPDMDEPSGQEGTELSKTLIVLKSGDWFLKIVPWIGGRIISMTHVPSDSQWLHSRIEIHGYEEYSGTEYRSAGCIEEYKIVRGHLEQSCVEESKVCLEGDIGGGLVLQRHISILTDNPKIVQIDSSIEARSVGPGSGGFSRLVCLRVRHTFTLLHPTEVVVAFTAINGSKQEISLDSGEVMLEGGLRPNGEWTLVDRCSGLSMVNRFDHRQVSKCLVHWGTSDLNM
;
A
#
# COMPACT_ATOMS: atom_id res chain seq x y z
N MET A 1 1.66 19.83 -24.87
CA MET A 1 1.83 19.43 -23.46
C MET A 1 3.33 19.30 -23.20
N ARG A 2 3.95 20.17 -22.37
CA ARG A 2 5.43 20.33 -22.31
C ARG A 2 6.21 19.16 -21.66
N LEU A 3 5.53 18.28 -20.92
CA LEU A 3 6.15 17.19 -20.14
C LEU A 3 5.97 15.79 -20.78
N GLY A 4 5.13 15.68 -21.82
CA GLY A 4 4.72 14.40 -22.41
C GLY A 4 3.58 13.72 -21.65
N THR A 5 2.85 12.85 -22.34
CA THR A 5 1.79 12.00 -21.79
C THR A 5 2.35 10.63 -21.42
N VAL A 6 1.54 9.80 -20.74
CA VAL A 6 1.87 8.38 -20.54
C VAL A 6 1.98 7.68 -21.89
N SER A 7 2.96 6.79 -22.04
CA SER A 7 3.02 5.88 -23.18
C SER A 7 1.86 4.87 -23.09
N MET A 8 1.28 4.45 -24.21
CA MET A 8 0.26 3.40 -24.17
C MET A 8 0.87 2.12 -23.57
N PRO A 9 0.35 1.58 -22.44
CA PRO A 9 0.89 0.35 -21.87
C PRO A 9 0.50 -0.86 -22.74
N SER A 10 1.18 -1.99 -22.57
CA SER A 10 0.66 -3.27 -23.06
C SER A 10 -0.60 -3.67 -22.27
N LYS A 11 -1.51 -4.43 -22.88
CA LYS A 11 -2.74 -4.91 -22.21
C LYS A 11 -2.41 -5.78 -20.99
N TRP A 12 -1.40 -6.64 -21.10
CA TRP A 12 -1.01 -7.55 -20.00
C TRP A 12 -0.53 -6.80 -18.76
N ALA A 13 0.06 -5.60 -18.93
CA ALA A 13 0.49 -4.74 -17.83
C ALA A 13 -0.67 -4.10 -17.05
N LEU A 14 -1.90 -4.25 -17.55
CA LEU A 14 -3.12 -3.81 -16.87
C LEU A 14 -3.84 -4.96 -16.17
N GLY A 15 -3.36 -6.20 -16.28
CA GLY A 15 -3.89 -7.33 -15.54
C GLY A 15 -3.67 -7.21 -14.03
N TYR A 16 -3.85 -8.29 -13.31
CA TYR A 16 -3.41 -8.40 -11.92
C TYR A 16 -2.00 -8.96 -11.84
N HIS A 17 -1.24 -8.45 -10.88
CA HIS A 17 0.17 -8.74 -10.66
C HIS A 17 0.35 -9.38 -9.27
N GLN A 18 1.10 -10.47 -9.17
CA GLN A 18 1.47 -11.10 -7.90
C GLN A 18 2.97 -11.02 -7.64
N CYS A 19 3.35 -10.53 -6.46
CA CYS A 19 4.74 -10.47 -6.00
C CYS A 19 4.81 -10.89 -4.52
N ARG A 20 6.02 -11.23 -4.08
CA ARG A 20 6.39 -11.36 -2.67
C ARG A 20 7.90 -11.35 -2.56
N PHE A 21 8.43 -10.68 -1.54
CA PHE A 21 9.81 -10.86 -1.14
C PHE A 21 9.97 -12.20 -0.38
N SER A 22 9.81 -13.33 -1.08
CA SER A 22 10.21 -14.66 -0.61
C SER A 22 9.97 -15.77 -1.65
N TYR A 23 9.76 -15.46 -2.93
CA TYR A 23 9.68 -16.46 -3.99
C TYR A 23 11.09 -16.96 -4.33
N LYS A 24 11.61 -17.81 -3.44
CA LYS A 24 13.04 -18.17 -3.39
C LYS A 24 13.52 -19.07 -4.51
N SER A 25 12.64 -19.71 -5.29
CA SER A 25 13.04 -20.59 -6.39
C SER A 25 12.04 -20.58 -7.54
N SER A 26 12.51 -21.03 -8.71
CA SER A 26 11.69 -21.16 -9.92
C SER A 26 10.46 -22.06 -9.74
N GLU A 27 10.58 -23.13 -8.94
CA GLU A 27 9.50 -24.05 -8.63
C GLU A 27 8.38 -23.37 -7.83
N ARG A 28 8.75 -22.55 -6.84
CA ARG A 28 7.75 -21.79 -6.05
C ARG A 28 7.02 -20.77 -6.91
N VAL A 29 7.72 -20.08 -7.81
CA VAL A 29 7.11 -19.14 -8.75
C VAL A 29 6.06 -19.84 -9.63
N LEU A 30 6.42 -21.00 -10.21
CA LEU A 30 5.52 -21.79 -11.04
C LEU A 30 4.33 -22.37 -10.25
N GLU A 31 4.58 -22.83 -9.02
CA GLU A 31 3.54 -23.31 -8.11
C GLU A 31 2.46 -22.24 -7.90
N VAL A 32 2.86 -21.02 -7.50
CA VAL A 32 1.93 -19.91 -7.25
C VAL A 32 1.04 -19.63 -8.46
N ILE A 33 1.63 -19.52 -9.65
CA ILE A 33 0.86 -19.20 -10.86
C ILE A 33 -0.02 -20.35 -11.34
N ARG A 34 0.40 -21.61 -11.15
CA ARG A 34 -0.48 -22.76 -11.38
C ARG A 34 -1.66 -22.74 -10.42
N THR A 35 -1.46 -22.39 -9.16
CA THR A 35 -2.53 -22.26 -8.17
C THR A 35 -3.54 -21.16 -8.53
N PHE A 36 -3.11 -20.01 -9.07
CA PHE A 36 -4.04 -19.00 -9.63
C PHE A 36 -4.95 -19.61 -10.72
N ARG A 37 -4.38 -20.39 -11.64
CA ARG A 37 -5.13 -21.04 -12.73
C ARG A 37 -6.07 -22.13 -12.22
N GLU A 38 -5.61 -22.97 -11.30
CA GLU A 38 -6.40 -24.03 -10.68
C GLU A 38 -7.61 -23.48 -9.93
N LYS A 39 -7.47 -22.33 -9.26
CA LYS A 39 -8.53 -21.65 -8.52
C LYS A 39 -9.41 -20.74 -9.38
N GLY A 40 -9.11 -20.58 -10.67
CA GLY A 40 -9.86 -19.68 -11.55
C GLY A 40 -9.76 -18.21 -11.13
N ILE A 41 -8.62 -17.82 -10.53
CA ILE A 41 -8.35 -16.45 -10.07
C ILE A 41 -7.50 -15.75 -11.14
N PRO A 42 -7.96 -14.61 -11.71
CA PRO A 42 -7.21 -13.94 -12.76
C PRO A 42 -5.84 -13.40 -12.31
N CYS A 43 -4.80 -13.64 -13.11
CA CYS A 43 -3.44 -13.13 -12.88
C CYS A 43 -2.63 -13.15 -14.18
N ASP A 44 -2.02 -12.02 -14.55
CA ASP A 44 -1.23 -11.86 -15.78
C ASP A 44 0.27 -11.85 -15.51
N VAL A 45 0.72 -11.47 -14.31
CA VAL A 45 2.13 -11.16 -14.08
C VAL A 45 2.62 -11.67 -12.73
N VAL A 46 3.77 -12.34 -12.73
CA VAL A 46 4.53 -12.70 -11.53
C VAL A 46 5.84 -11.92 -11.47
N TRP A 47 6.26 -11.58 -10.26
CA TRP A 47 7.43 -10.75 -10.01
C TRP A 47 8.46 -11.50 -9.19
N MET A 48 9.72 -11.26 -9.51
CA MET A 48 10.88 -11.78 -8.81
C MET A 48 11.61 -10.63 -8.13
N ASP A 49 11.49 -10.62 -6.81
CA ASP A 49 12.27 -9.78 -5.89
C ASP A 49 13.75 -10.25 -5.82
N ILE A 50 14.60 -9.65 -5.01
CA ILE A 50 16.05 -9.90 -4.96
C ILE A 50 16.48 -11.35 -4.72
N ASP A 51 15.56 -12.23 -4.27
CA ASP A 51 15.85 -13.64 -4.01
C ASP A 51 16.40 -14.39 -5.22
N TYR A 52 16.10 -13.95 -6.46
CA TYR A 52 16.59 -14.63 -7.65
C TYR A 52 18.08 -14.39 -7.94
N MET A 53 18.64 -13.32 -7.38
CA MET A 53 20.00 -12.88 -7.68
C MET A 53 21.04 -13.78 -6.99
N ASP A 54 22.20 -13.98 -7.62
CA ASP A 54 23.34 -14.65 -7.00
C ASP A 54 24.03 -13.71 -6.00
N GLY A 55 23.76 -13.90 -4.71
CA GLY A 55 24.32 -13.06 -3.64
C GLY A 55 23.89 -11.60 -3.74
N PHE A 56 22.65 -11.36 -4.18
CA PHE A 56 22.06 -10.02 -4.38
C PHE A 56 22.78 -9.16 -5.43
N ARG A 57 23.56 -9.77 -6.33
CA ARG A 57 24.21 -9.06 -7.44
C ARG A 57 23.23 -8.85 -8.58
N CYS A 58 23.00 -7.60 -8.97
CA CYS A 58 22.17 -7.26 -10.13
C CYS A 58 22.62 -7.99 -11.41
N PHE A 59 21.70 -8.24 -12.35
CA PHE A 59 22.00 -8.92 -13.62
C PHE A 59 22.59 -10.34 -13.49
N THR A 60 22.39 -11.00 -12.36
CA THR A 60 22.76 -12.41 -12.14
C THR A 60 21.54 -13.24 -11.76
N PHE A 61 21.65 -14.55 -11.92
CA PHE A 61 20.67 -15.52 -11.42
C PHE A 61 21.38 -16.53 -10.53
N ASP A 62 20.75 -16.91 -9.42
CA ASP A 62 21.24 -17.96 -8.54
C ASP A 62 21.23 -19.30 -9.28
N ASN A 63 22.43 -19.87 -9.48
CA ASN A 63 22.61 -21.09 -10.28
C ASN A 63 21.96 -22.35 -9.69
N ASN A 64 21.49 -22.32 -8.44
CA ASN A 64 20.81 -23.46 -7.82
C ASN A 64 19.29 -23.29 -7.86
N ARG A 65 18.79 -22.07 -7.58
CA ARG A 65 17.36 -21.79 -7.41
C ARG A 65 16.69 -21.27 -8.69
N PHE A 66 17.48 -20.70 -9.60
CA PHE A 66 17.09 -20.12 -10.88
C PHE A 66 18.10 -20.50 -11.97
N ALA A 67 18.45 -21.78 -12.06
CA ALA A 67 19.50 -22.29 -12.96
C ALA A 67 19.21 -22.03 -14.45
N ASP A 68 17.94 -22.08 -14.86
CA ASP A 68 17.49 -21.79 -16.23
C ASP A 68 16.30 -20.81 -16.20
N PRO A 69 16.56 -19.50 -16.05
CA PRO A 69 15.49 -18.51 -15.98
C PRO A 69 14.65 -18.47 -17.26
N LYS A 70 15.27 -18.79 -18.41
CA LYS A 70 14.56 -18.79 -19.69
C LYS A 70 13.53 -19.91 -19.76
N SER A 71 13.89 -21.13 -19.38
CA SER A 71 12.93 -22.25 -19.35
C SER A 71 11.77 -21.98 -18.39
N MET A 72 12.03 -21.41 -17.21
CA MET A 72 10.98 -21.03 -16.27
C MET A 72 10.02 -20.01 -16.87
N VAL A 73 10.54 -19.00 -17.59
CA VAL A 73 9.70 -17.99 -18.24
C VAL A 73 8.92 -18.57 -19.41
N ASP A 74 9.51 -19.46 -20.20
CA ASP A 74 8.79 -20.17 -21.27
C ASP A 74 7.60 -20.98 -20.69
N ASP A 75 7.78 -21.62 -19.51
CA ASP A 75 6.69 -22.29 -18.78
C ASP A 75 5.61 -21.31 -18.30
N LEU A 76 5.98 -20.15 -17.75
CA LEU A 76 5.03 -19.10 -17.37
C LEU A 76 4.23 -18.58 -18.57
N HIS A 77 4.89 -18.37 -19.71
CA HIS A 77 4.25 -17.92 -20.94
C HIS A 77 3.25 -18.96 -21.46
N SER A 78 3.54 -20.25 -21.30
CA SER A 78 2.65 -21.34 -21.72
C SER A 78 1.30 -21.35 -20.98
N ILE A 79 1.25 -20.80 -19.78
CA ILE A 79 0.02 -20.64 -18.96
C ILE A 79 -0.46 -19.17 -18.89
N GLY A 80 0.01 -18.35 -19.83
CA GLY A 80 -0.48 -16.99 -20.00
C GLY A 80 -0.02 -15.98 -18.95
N CYS A 81 1.14 -16.20 -18.31
CA CYS A 81 1.71 -15.30 -17.31
C CYS A 81 3.01 -14.66 -17.80
N LYS A 82 3.25 -13.40 -17.44
CA LYS A 82 4.47 -12.62 -17.72
C LYS A 82 5.36 -12.55 -16.49
N SER A 83 6.65 -12.35 -16.72
CA SER A 83 7.66 -12.31 -15.67
C SER A 83 8.34 -10.93 -15.56
N ILE A 84 8.36 -10.37 -14.36
CA ILE A 84 9.05 -9.10 -14.07
C ILE A 84 10.13 -9.33 -13.03
N TRP A 85 11.29 -8.70 -13.23
CA TRP A 85 12.48 -8.93 -12.41
C TRP A 85 13.01 -7.62 -11.86
N MET A 86 13.32 -7.60 -10.56
CA MET A 86 13.84 -6.43 -9.88
C MET A 86 15.32 -6.15 -10.18
N LEU A 87 15.70 -4.89 -10.32
CA LEU A 87 17.09 -4.43 -10.46
C LEU A 87 17.28 -3.16 -9.62
N ASP A 88 18.29 -3.18 -8.75
CA ASP A 88 18.72 -2.03 -7.95
C ASP A 88 19.78 -1.20 -8.68
N PRO A 89 19.98 0.09 -8.32
CA PRO A 89 21.08 0.88 -8.83
C PRO A 89 22.43 0.53 -8.20
N GLY A 90 22.44 -0.11 -7.02
CA GLY A 90 23.66 -0.47 -6.31
C GLY A 90 24.34 -1.69 -6.92
N ILE A 91 25.54 -1.51 -7.47
CA ILE A 91 26.35 -2.58 -8.05
C ILE A 91 27.43 -2.98 -7.04
N LYS A 92 27.39 -4.23 -6.59
CA LYS A 92 28.35 -4.80 -5.63
C LYS A 92 29.80 -4.50 -6.06
N GLU A 93 30.59 -3.95 -5.14
CA GLU A 93 32.01 -3.70 -5.33
C GLU A 93 32.79 -5.03 -5.19
N GLU A 94 32.91 -5.78 -6.28
CA GLU A 94 33.55 -7.10 -6.27
C GLU A 94 34.36 -7.32 -7.55
N LYS A 95 35.67 -7.50 -7.42
CA LYS A 95 36.53 -7.84 -8.57
C LYS A 95 36.17 -9.22 -9.13
N GLY A 96 36.07 -9.33 -10.44
CA GLY A 96 35.64 -10.54 -11.13
C GLY A 96 34.13 -10.61 -11.39
N TYR A 97 33.34 -9.70 -10.83
CA TYR A 97 31.93 -9.53 -11.15
C TYR A 97 31.78 -8.62 -12.38
N PHE A 98 31.29 -9.19 -13.49
CA PHE A 98 31.34 -8.57 -14.81
C PHE A 98 30.72 -7.16 -14.90
N VAL A 99 29.67 -6.87 -14.11
CA VAL A 99 29.03 -5.55 -14.10
C VAL A 99 29.94 -4.53 -13.42
N TYR A 100 30.56 -4.91 -12.30
CA TYR A 100 31.52 -4.05 -11.59
C TYR A 100 32.80 -3.84 -12.40
N ASP A 101 33.37 -4.90 -12.95
CA ASP A 101 34.58 -4.81 -13.77
C ASP A 101 34.30 -3.97 -15.03
N GLY A 102 33.22 -4.28 -15.76
CA GLY A 102 32.84 -3.54 -16.97
C GLY A 102 32.48 -2.08 -16.70
N GLY A 103 31.82 -1.77 -15.58
CA GLY A 103 31.52 -0.38 -15.22
C GLY A 103 32.76 0.41 -14.78
N SER A 104 33.72 -0.25 -14.11
CA SER A 104 34.99 0.36 -13.72
C SER A 104 35.88 0.63 -14.93
N GLU A 105 35.98 -0.32 -15.87
CA GLU A 105 36.68 -0.13 -17.15
C GLU A 105 36.10 1.01 -17.98
N ASN A 106 34.79 1.22 -17.91
CA ASN A 106 34.08 2.29 -18.61
C ASN A 106 33.94 3.58 -17.79
N ASP A 107 34.52 3.65 -16.58
CA ASP A 107 34.45 4.81 -15.68
C ASP A 107 33.01 5.34 -15.53
N VAL A 108 32.08 4.47 -15.13
CA VAL A 108 30.63 4.79 -15.08
C VAL A 108 30.11 5.20 -13.70
N TRP A 109 30.95 5.15 -12.67
CA TRP A 109 30.53 5.38 -11.29
C TRP A 109 30.41 6.87 -10.95
N ILE A 110 29.49 7.18 -10.03
CA ILE A 110 29.45 8.45 -9.29
C ILE A 110 30.72 8.55 -8.44
N LYS A 111 31.27 9.77 -8.32
CA LYS A 111 32.57 10.00 -7.67
C LYS A 111 32.43 10.84 -6.41
N LYS A 112 33.35 10.64 -5.46
CA LYS A 112 33.60 11.58 -4.37
C LYS A 112 34.37 12.80 -4.88
N ALA A 113 34.49 13.82 -4.03
CA ALA A 113 35.27 15.04 -4.33
C ALA A 113 36.76 14.77 -4.64
N ASP A 114 37.33 13.68 -4.12
CA ASP A 114 38.70 13.23 -4.40
C ASP A 114 38.86 12.51 -5.75
N GLY A 115 37.78 12.33 -6.49
CA GLY A 115 37.75 11.67 -7.80
C GLY A 115 37.67 10.13 -7.76
N SER A 116 37.70 9.51 -6.58
CA SER A 116 37.47 8.07 -6.44
C SER A 116 35.97 7.72 -6.46
N PRO A 117 35.58 6.49 -6.83
CA PRO A 117 34.18 6.06 -6.79
C PRO A 117 33.56 6.24 -5.41
N PHE A 118 32.30 6.64 -5.38
CA PHE A 118 31.50 6.60 -4.16
C PHE A 118 31.09 5.15 -3.87
N ILE A 119 31.23 4.75 -2.59
CA ILE A 119 30.83 3.44 -2.08
C ILE A 119 29.74 3.68 -1.03
N GLY A 120 28.62 2.97 -1.16
CA GLY A 120 27.54 2.93 -0.19
C GLY A 120 27.08 1.50 0.06
N GLU A 121 26.59 1.22 1.27
CA GLU A 121 26.16 -0.12 1.67
C GLU A 121 24.66 -0.34 1.38
N VAL A 122 24.34 -1.40 0.64
CA VAL A 122 22.98 -1.86 0.32
C VAL A 122 22.92 -3.40 0.37
N TRP A 123 21.96 -4.04 -0.29
CA TRP A 123 21.69 -5.49 -0.18
C TRP A 123 22.91 -6.43 -0.29
N PRO A 124 23.81 -6.32 -1.29
CA PRO A 124 24.98 -7.20 -1.39
C PRO A 124 26.19 -6.69 -0.58
N GLY A 125 26.03 -5.67 0.29
CA GLY A 125 27.09 -4.98 1.00
C GLY A 125 27.58 -3.73 0.27
N ASP A 126 28.90 -3.51 0.25
CA ASP A 126 29.53 -2.35 -0.41
C ASP A 126 29.20 -2.30 -1.90
N CYS A 127 28.66 -1.17 -2.36
CA CYS A 127 28.22 -0.95 -3.73
C CYS A 127 28.69 0.39 -4.30
N VAL A 128 28.94 0.38 -5.60
CA VAL A 128 29.12 1.57 -6.44
C VAL A 128 27.83 1.86 -7.21
N PHE A 129 27.65 3.13 -7.60
CA PHE A 129 26.40 3.62 -8.20
C PHE A 129 26.66 4.20 -9.60
N PRO A 130 25.98 3.72 -10.67
CA PRO A 130 26.09 4.28 -12.01
C PRO A 130 25.63 5.74 -12.04
N ASP A 131 26.36 6.60 -12.74
CA ASP A 131 25.96 7.98 -12.94
C ASP A 131 25.02 8.15 -14.15
N PHE A 132 23.73 7.91 -13.93
CA PHE A 132 22.69 8.00 -14.98
C PHE A 132 22.51 9.41 -15.58
N THR A 133 23.22 10.43 -15.06
CA THR A 133 23.22 11.78 -15.62
C THR A 133 23.99 11.86 -16.94
N SER A 134 24.86 10.90 -17.25
CA SER A 134 25.56 10.83 -18.56
C SER A 134 24.89 9.87 -19.53
N GLU A 135 24.61 10.32 -20.77
CA GLU A 135 24.04 9.51 -21.84
C GLU A 135 24.86 8.27 -22.15
N ARG A 136 26.20 8.41 -22.09
CA ARG A 136 27.13 7.31 -22.27
C ARG A 136 26.93 6.22 -21.22
N ILE A 137 26.66 6.61 -19.97
CA ILE A 137 26.46 5.70 -18.84
C ILE A 137 25.05 5.11 -18.89
N ARG A 138 24.03 5.89 -19.25
CA ARG A 138 22.68 5.38 -19.54
C ARG A 138 22.70 4.31 -20.63
N THR A 139 23.48 4.54 -21.70
CA THR A 139 23.67 3.57 -22.80
C THR A 139 24.38 2.30 -22.33
N TRP A 140 25.36 2.43 -21.42
CA TRP A 140 26.01 1.27 -20.81
C TRP A 140 25.02 0.42 -20.01
N TRP A 141 24.19 1.05 -19.17
CA TRP A 141 23.13 0.36 -18.44
C TRP A 141 22.11 -0.28 -19.38
N ALA A 142 21.68 0.44 -20.41
CA ALA A 142 20.73 -0.05 -21.42
C ALA A 142 21.23 -1.33 -22.12
N ARG A 143 22.54 -1.47 -22.35
CA ARG A 143 23.12 -2.70 -22.93
C ARG A 143 23.08 -3.88 -21.95
N LEU A 144 23.33 -3.64 -20.66
CA LEU A 144 23.17 -4.67 -19.62
C LEU A 144 21.72 -5.13 -19.54
N VAL A 145 20.77 -4.19 -19.56
CA VAL A 145 19.34 -4.51 -19.58
C VAL A 145 18.99 -5.31 -20.83
N ARG A 146 19.40 -4.88 -22.03
CA ARG A 146 19.19 -5.64 -23.27
C ARG A 146 19.65 -7.09 -23.15
N ASP A 147 20.84 -7.32 -22.61
CA ASP A 147 21.40 -8.66 -22.47
C ASP A 147 20.66 -9.46 -21.40
N PHE A 148 20.23 -8.83 -20.32
CA PHE A 148 19.41 -9.46 -19.29
C PHE A 148 18.03 -9.88 -19.79
N ILE A 149 17.37 -9.05 -20.61
CA ILE A 149 16.08 -9.34 -21.23
C ILE A 149 16.14 -10.59 -22.14
N SER A 150 17.31 -10.92 -22.70
CA SER A 150 17.48 -12.11 -23.53
C SER A 150 17.16 -13.44 -22.82
N ASN A 151 17.10 -13.43 -21.48
CA ASN A 151 16.66 -14.55 -20.64
C ASN A 151 15.13 -14.74 -20.59
N GLY A 152 14.36 -14.01 -21.41
CA GLY A 152 12.90 -14.13 -21.47
C GLY A 152 12.12 -13.12 -20.64
N VAL A 153 12.81 -12.25 -19.88
CA VAL A 153 12.21 -11.20 -19.04
C VAL A 153 11.21 -10.32 -19.82
N ASP A 154 9.99 -10.14 -19.30
CA ASP A 154 8.96 -9.32 -19.97
C ASP A 154 8.92 -7.87 -19.48
N GLY A 155 9.42 -7.60 -18.27
CA GLY A 155 9.47 -6.27 -17.66
C GLY A 155 10.51 -6.16 -16.55
N ILE A 156 10.85 -4.93 -16.18
CA ILE A 156 11.84 -4.65 -15.14
C ILE A 156 11.24 -3.78 -14.04
N TRP A 157 11.59 -4.10 -12.80
CA TRP A 157 11.31 -3.29 -11.63
C TRP A 157 12.59 -2.61 -11.16
N ASN A 158 12.68 -1.29 -11.24
CA ASN A 158 13.76 -0.51 -10.64
C ASN A 158 13.38 -0.04 -9.24
N ASP A 159 14.02 -0.64 -8.24
CA ASP A 159 13.84 -0.29 -6.84
C ASP A 159 15.09 0.40 -6.27
N MET A 160 15.00 0.89 -5.03
CA MET A 160 16.12 1.49 -4.28
C MET A 160 16.77 2.70 -4.96
N ASN A 161 16.04 3.34 -5.88
CA ASN A 161 16.58 4.30 -6.84
C ASN A 161 16.31 5.78 -6.51
N GLU A 162 16.09 6.10 -5.24
CA GLU A 162 16.11 7.47 -4.73
C GLU A 162 17.45 8.19 -4.95
N PRO A 163 18.66 7.61 -4.75
CA PRO A 163 19.05 6.23 -4.38
C PRO A 163 19.11 5.95 -2.87
N ALA A 164 18.47 4.87 -2.43
CA ALA A 164 18.42 4.44 -1.03
C ALA A 164 19.68 3.65 -0.61
N MET A 165 20.14 3.87 0.62
CA MET A 165 21.26 3.13 1.22
C MET A 165 21.31 3.19 2.75
N THR A 166 22.14 2.34 3.35
CA THR A 166 22.32 2.23 4.81
C THR A 166 23.22 3.36 5.34
N THR A 167 22.73 4.59 5.30
CA THR A 167 23.40 5.78 5.88
C THR A 167 22.45 6.56 6.80
N THR A 168 22.98 7.50 7.58
CA THR A 168 22.17 8.38 8.45
C THR A 168 21.17 9.21 7.64
N THR A 169 21.57 9.69 6.46
CA THR A 169 20.72 10.47 5.53
C THR A 169 19.90 9.61 4.58
N LYS A 170 20.07 8.27 4.61
CA LYS A 170 19.39 7.30 3.74
C LYS A 170 19.65 7.44 2.24
N THR A 171 20.62 8.27 1.86
CA THR A 171 21.09 8.50 0.49
C THR A 171 22.58 8.86 0.51
N MET A 172 23.18 9.02 -0.66
CA MET A 172 24.58 9.42 -0.81
C MET A 172 24.83 10.88 -0.41
N PRO A 173 26.06 11.25 -0.03
CA PRO A 173 26.39 12.62 0.35
C PRO A 173 26.10 13.63 -0.76
N GLU A 174 25.56 14.78 -0.39
CA GLU A 174 25.25 15.87 -1.33
C GLU A 174 26.47 16.33 -2.14
N SER A 175 27.68 16.21 -1.60
CA SER A 175 28.94 16.61 -2.23
C SER A 175 29.48 15.61 -3.25
N ASN A 176 28.83 14.46 -3.44
CA ASN A 176 29.19 13.53 -4.50
C ASN A 176 29.04 14.18 -5.88
N ILE A 177 29.95 13.88 -6.79
CA ILE A 177 30.04 14.53 -8.10
C ILE A 177 29.42 13.63 -9.17
N HIS A 178 28.49 14.20 -9.90
CA HIS A 178 27.91 13.68 -11.12
C HIS A 178 28.50 14.40 -12.34
N ARG A 179 28.72 13.65 -13.41
CA ARG A 179 29.29 14.11 -14.68
C ARG A 179 28.18 14.19 -15.73
N GLY A 180 27.13 14.92 -15.40
CA GLY A 180 25.96 15.08 -16.24
C GLY A 180 26.29 15.69 -17.60
N ASP A 181 25.47 15.33 -18.59
CA ASP A 181 25.55 15.93 -19.91
C ASP A 181 25.24 17.44 -19.84
N ALA A 182 25.79 18.23 -20.76
CA ALA A 182 25.70 19.70 -20.71
C ALA A 182 24.26 20.22 -20.79
N ASP A 183 23.38 19.53 -21.51
CA ASP A 183 21.97 19.87 -21.70
C ASP A 183 21.11 19.61 -20.45
N ILE A 184 21.57 18.78 -19.53
CA ILE A 184 20.91 18.52 -18.25
C ILE A 184 21.62 19.17 -17.05
N GLY A 185 22.58 20.07 -17.29
CA GLY A 185 23.23 20.89 -16.24
C GLY A 185 24.74 20.70 -16.07
N GLY A 186 25.36 19.76 -16.79
CA GLY A 186 26.80 19.52 -16.76
C GLY A 186 27.30 18.83 -15.49
N VAL A 187 28.59 18.99 -15.17
CA VAL A 187 29.17 18.45 -13.93
C VAL A 187 28.61 19.20 -12.73
N GLN A 188 27.93 18.50 -11.83
CA GLN A 188 27.33 19.06 -10.62
C GLN A 188 27.44 18.10 -9.44
N ASN A 189 27.09 18.61 -8.27
CA ASN A 189 26.96 17.83 -7.05
C ASN A 189 25.65 17.01 -7.02
N HIS A 190 25.59 15.99 -6.17
CA HIS A 190 24.42 15.13 -6.00
C HIS A 190 23.19 15.93 -5.57
N SER A 191 23.35 16.98 -4.78
CA SER A 191 22.24 17.88 -4.41
C SER A 191 21.50 18.49 -5.61
N TYR A 192 22.16 18.61 -6.78
CA TYR A 192 21.52 19.07 -8.02
C TYR A 192 20.73 17.95 -8.71
N TYR A 193 21.21 16.70 -8.63
CA TYR A 193 20.70 15.57 -9.42
C TYR A 193 19.87 14.53 -8.64
N HIS A 194 19.86 14.59 -7.30
CA HIS A 194 19.22 13.60 -6.43
C HIS A 194 17.83 13.19 -6.91
N ASN A 195 16.92 14.17 -7.05
CA ASN A 195 15.52 13.91 -7.41
C ASN A 195 15.31 13.36 -8.82
N VAL A 196 16.28 13.45 -9.74
CA VAL A 196 16.15 12.91 -11.10
C VAL A 196 16.86 11.58 -11.29
N TYR A 197 17.59 11.10 -10.28
CA TYR A 197 18.37 9.85 -10.36
C TYR A 197 17.50 8.65 -10.75
N GLY A 198 16.41 8.40 -10.03
CA GLY A 198 15.47 7.31 -10.31
C GLY A 198 14.81 7.41 -11.69
N MET A 199 14.40 8.61 -12.10
CA MET A 199 13.85 8.84 -13.45
C MET A 199 14.86 8.48 -14.55
N LEU A 200 16.13 8.84 -14.36
CA LEU A 200 17.19 8.57 -15.35
C LEU A 200 17.57 7.09 -15.39
N MET A 201 17.52 6.38 -14.25
CA MET A 201 17.62 4.92 -14.23
C MET A 201 16.46 4.28 -14.99
N ALA A 202 15.22 4.66 -14.69
CA ALA A 202 14.02 4.13 -15.35
C ALA A 202 14.05 4.38 -16.86
N ARG A 203 14.49 5.56 -17.29
CA ARG A 203 14.72 5.88 -18.71
C ARG A 203 15.76 4.95 -19.34
N SER A 204 16.89 4.73 -18.67
CA SER A 204 17.96 3.85 -19.17
C SER A 204 17.49 2.41 -19.31
N THR A 205 16.70 1.93 -18.35
CA THR A 205 16.06 0.61 -18.39
C THR A 205 15.07 0.51 -19.56
N TYR A 206 14.20 1.51 -19.72
CA TYR A 206 13.25 1.58 -20.84
C TYR A 206 13.98 1.52 -22.19
N GLU A 207 15.02 2.33 -22.37
CA GLU A 207 15.83 2.36 -23.60
C GLU A 207 16.54 1.01 -23.86
N GLY A 208 16.98 0.31 -22.81
CA GLY A 208 17.54 -1.04 -22.92
C GLY A 208 16.53 -2.09 -23.38
N MET A 209 15.29 -2.02 -22.89
CA MET A 209 14.22 -2.90 -23.34
C MET A 209 13.84 -2.65 -24.80
N VAL A 210 13.75 -1.37 -25.22
CA VAL A 210 13.53 -1.00 -26.63
C VAL A 210 14.67 -1.52 -27.52
N MET A 211 15.91 -1.43 -27.04
CA MET A 211 17.09 -1.94 -27.77
C MET A 211 17.03 -3.46 -28.00
N TYR A 212 16.42 -4.21 -27.09
CA TYR A 212 16.24 -5.65 -27.25
C TYR A 212 15.14 -5.99 -28.26
N ASN A 213 13.98 -5.32 -28.18
CA ASN A 213 12.84 -5.60 -29.06
C ASN A 213 12.04 -4.33 -29.38
N THR A 214 12.20 -3.83 -30.61
CA THR A 214 11.49 -2.63 -31.10
C THR A 214 10.00 -2.86 -31.35
N GLU A 215 9.56 -4.12 -31.40
CA GLU A 215 8.18 -4.50 -31.71
C GLU A 215 7.30 -4.66 -30.47
N LYS A 216 7.87 -4.58 -29.26
CA LYS A 216 7.13 -4.70 -27.99
C LYS A 216 7.20 -3.42 -27.17
N ARG A 217 6.15 -3.12 -26.41
CA ARG A 217 6.13 -1.98 -25.49
C ARG A 217 6.89 -2.36 -24.22
N PRO A 218 7.90 -1.59 -23.80
CA PRO A 218 8.56 -1.84 -22.52
C PRO A 218 7.60 -1.65 -21.35
N PHE A 219 7.77 -2.50 -20.33
CA PHE A 219 7.20 -2.27 -19.01
C PHE A 219 8.32 -2.08 -18.00
N VAL A 220 8.37 -0.89 -17.40
CA VAL A 220 9.27 -0.54 -16.30
C VAL A 220 8.41 -0.09 -15.12
N LEU A 221 8.67 -0.61 -13.92
CA LEU A 221 8.17 -0.06 -12.66
C LEU A 221 9.32 0.66 -11.97
N THR A 222 9.11 1.88 -11.46
CA THR A 222 10.13 2.63 -10.71
C THR A 222 9.59 3.11 -9.37
N ARG A 223 10.42 3.06 -8.32
CA ARG A 223 10.07 3.64 -7.01
C ARG A 223 10.18 5.15 -7.07
N ALA A 224 11.41 5.64 -7.24
CA ALA A 224 11.68 7.06 -7.37
C ALA A 224 11.41 7.54 -8.80
N GLY A 225 10.74 8.68 -8.91
CA GLY A 225 10.43 9.33 -10.17
C GLY A 225 10.42 10.86 -10.02
N PHE A 226 10.56 11.55 -11.14
CA PHE A 226 10.44 12.99 -11.23
C PHE A 226 9.39 13.35 -12.29
N ILE A 227 9.05 14.64 -12.42
CA ILE A 227 8.09 15.07 -13.43
C ILE A 227 8.55 14.66 -14.83
N GLY A 228 7.75 13.85 -15.53
CA GLY A 228 8.12 13.25 -16.83
C GLY A 228 8.49 11.76 -16.79
N SER A 229 8.52 11.12 -15.61
CA SER A 229 8.75 9.67 -15.45
C SER A 229 7.70 8.79 -16.15
N GLN A 230 6.45 9.26 -16.29
CA GLN A 230 5.33 8.53 -16.90
C GLN A 230 5.56 8.10 -18.35
N ARG A 231 6.56 8.70 -19.02
CA ARG A 231 6.95 8.32 -20.38
C ARG A 231 7.68 6.99 -20.42
N TYR A 232 8.34 6.64 -19.33
CA TYR A 232 9.28 5.53 -19.24
C TYR A 232 8.82 4.43 -18.29
N ALA A 233 8.07 4.76 -17.23
CA ALA A 233 7.74 3.80 -16.20
C ALA A 233 6.39 4.03 -15.53
N ALA A 234 5.78 2.93 -15.09
CA ALA A 234 4.79 2.87 -14.03
C ALA A 234 5.44 3.17 -12.67
N THR A 235 4.64 3.44 -11.64
CA THR A 235 5.12 3.55 -10.25
C THR A 235 4.17 2.86 -9.29
N TRP A 236 4.62 2.60 -8.07
CA TRP A 236 3.75 2.16 -6.97
C TRP A 236 3.97 3.07 -5.75
N THR A 237 3.08 3.00 -4.76
CA THR A 237 3.11 3.92 -3.62
C THR A 237 4.17 3.59 -2.55
N GLY A 238 5.04 2.61 -2.79
CA GLY A 238 6.08 2.19 -1.84
C GLY A 238 5.56 1.25 -0.74
N ASP A 239 6.42 1.03 0.24
CA ASP A 239 6.32 0.09 1.36
C ASP A 239 5.21 0.50 2.36
N ASN A 240 3.96 0.29 1.99
CA ASN A 240 2.79 0.51 2.83
C ASN A 240 2.62 -0.57 3.91
N LEU A 241 1.90 -0.26 4.99
CA LEU A 241 1.61 -1.18 6.08
C LEU A 241 0.30 -1.94 5.82
N SER A 242 0.22 -3.16 6.34
CA SER A 242 -0.99 -3.99 6.36
C SER A 242 -1.98 -3.52 7.44
N ASN A 243 -2.56 -2.32 7.28
CA ASN A 243 -3.60 -1.77 8.15
C ASN A 243 -4.67 -0.95 7.40
N TRP A 244 -5.75 -0.60 8.10
CA TRP A 244 -6.90 0.11 7.53
C TRP A 244 -6.59 1.56 7.15
N GLU A 245 -5.67 2.22 7.86
CA GLU A 245 -5.22 3.57 7.57
C GLU A 245 -4.49 3.63 6.23
N HIS A 246 -3.61 2.67 5.94
CA HIS A 246 -2.88 2.60 4.68
C HIS A 246 -3.78 2.17 3.52
N LEU A 247 -4.79 1.33 3.76
CA LEU A 247 -5.87 1.11 2.80
C LEU A 247 -6.53 2.45 2.44
N HIS A 248 -6.92 3.25 3.44
CA HIS A 248 -7.54 4.55 3.22
C HIS A 248 -6.62 5.52 2.45
N MET A 249 -5.37 5.67 2.88
CA MET A 249 -4.39 6.55 2.23
C MET A 249 -4.11 6.14 0.78
N SER A 250 -4.19 4.84 0.46
CA SER A 250 -3.88 4.36 -0.90
C SER A 250 -4.78 4.98 -1.98
N LEU A 251 -6.05 5.27 -1.67
CA LEU A 251 -6.95 5.94 -2.62
C LEU A 251 -6.45 7.35 -2.92
N SER A 252 -6.24 8.17 -1.89
CA SER A 252 -5.74 9.54 -2.06
C SER A 252 -4.38 9.57 -2.77
N MET A 253 -3.46 8.66 -2.46
CA MET A 253 -2.15 8.58 -3.12
C MET A 253 -2.27 8.27 -4.62
N VAL A 254 -3.08 7.28 -5.01
CA VAL A 254 -3.27 6.91 -6.41
C VAL A 254 -3.88 8.07 -7.21
N LEU A 255 -4.89 8.75 -6.64
CA LEU A 255 -5.55 9.87 -7.31
C LEU A 255 -4.59 11.06 -7.48
N GLN A 256 -3.78 11.36 -6.46
CA GLN A 256 -2.80 12.45 -6.51
C GLN A 256 -1.65 12.15 -7.48
N LEU A 257 -1.20 10.90 -7.60
CA LEU A 257 -0.25 10.48 -8.62
C LEU A 257 -0.83 10.67 -10.04
N GLY A 258 -2.08 10.29 -10.25
CA GLY A 258 -2.80 10.54 -11.50
C GLY A 258 -2.85 12.02 -11.87
N LEU A 259 -3.17 12.89 -10.91
CA LEU A 259 -3.16 14.35 -11.10
C LEU A 259 -1.75 14.92 -11.37
N SER A 260 -0.73 14.28 -10.81
CA SER A 260 0.68 14.66 -10.99
C SER A 260 1.26 14.16 -12.32
N GLY A 261 0.45 13.54 -13.18
CA GLY A 261 0.85 13.06 -14.50
C GLY A 261 1.35 11.62 -14.51
N GLN A 262 1.16 10.86 -13.44
CA GLN A 262 1.56 9.45 -13.30
C GLN A 262 0.32 8.54 -13.20
N PRO A 263 -0.39 8.28 -14.32
CA PRO A 263 -1.69 7.61 -14.30
C PRO A 263 -1.62 6.08 -14.13
N LEU A 264 -0.46 5.46 -14.33
CA LEU A 264 -0.24 4.02 -14.11
C LEU A 264 0.43 3.83 -12.74
N SER A 265 -0.40 3.85 -11.69
CA SER A 265 0.01 3.75 -10.29
C SER A 265 -0.98 2.99 -9.42
N GLY A 266 -0.48 2.42 -8.33
CA GLY A 266 -1.24 1.61 -7.36
C GLY A 266 -0.40 1.29 -6.11
N PRO A 267 -1.02 0.85 -5.01
CA PRO A 267 -0.31 0.37 -3.82
C PRO A 267 0.08 -1.10 -3.94
N ASP A 268 0.83 -1.60 -2.97
CA ASP A 268 0.89 -3.02 -2.69
C ASP A 268 -0.38 -3.44 -1.93
N ILE A 269 -1.24 -4.16 -2.63
CA ILE A 269 -2.58 -4.55 -2.15
C ILE A 269 -2.43 -5.54 -0.99
N GLY A 270 -3.13 -5.25 0.11
CA GLY A 270 -3.00 -5.99 1.36
C GLY A 270 -1.97 -5.41 2.33
N GLY A 271 -1.08 -4.53 1.84
CA GLY A 271 0.04 -3.97 2.60
C GLY A 271 1.33 -4.77 2.39
N PHE A 272 2.44 -4.04 2.24
CA PHE A 272 3.76 -4.62 2.09
C PHE A 272 4.30 -5.15 3.43
N ALA A 273 4.29 -4.30 4.46
CA ALA A 273 4.87 -4.60 5.77
C ALA A 273 3.82 -5.02 6.81
N GLY A 274 4.14 -6.04 7.58
CA GLY A 274 3.23 -6.67 8.54
C GLY A 274 2.15 -7.56 7.92
N ASN A 275 1.37 -8.23 8.76
CA ASN A 275 0.36 -9.21 8.33
C ASN A 275 -1.02 -8.57 8.17
N ALA A 276 -1.66 -8.76 7.02
CA ALA A 276 -3.05 -8.37 6.85
C ALA A 276 -3.98 -9.31 7.64
N THR A 277 -5.14 -8.80 8.07
CA THR A 277 -6.25 -9.67 8.45
C THR A 277 -7.04 -10.08 7.21
N PRO A 278 -7.75 -11.22 7.21
CA PRO A 278 -8.56 -11.65 6.07
C PRO A 278 -9.52 -10.58 5.56
N ARG A 279 -10.22 -9.88 6.47
CA ARG A 279 -11.16 -8.82 6.08
C ARG A 279 -10.45 -7.62 5.47
N LEU A 280 -9.33 -7.19 6.05
CA LEU A 280 -8.53 -6.11 5.48
C LEU A 280 -8.05 -6.48 4.08
N PHE A 281 -7.51 -7.69 3.91
CA PHE A 281 -7.00 -8.17 2.63
C PHE A 281 -8.11 -8.23 1.56
N GLY A 282 -9.26 -8.83 1.89
CA GLY A 282 -10.41 -8.89 0.99
C GLY A 282 -10.95 -7.50 0.61
N ARG A 283 -11.05 -6.58 1.58
CA ARG A 283 -11.47 -5.20 1.32
C ARG A 283 -10.48 -4.45 0.43
N TRP A 284 -9.18 -4.62 0.69
CA TRP A 284 -8.13 -3.99 -0.10
C TRP A 284 -8.10 -4.55 -1.50
N MET A 285 -8.27 -5.87 -1.68
CA MET A 285 -8.37 -6.48 -3.01
C MET A 285 -9.57 -5.92 -3.79
N GLY A 286 -10.72 -5.75 -3.13
CA GLY A 286 -11.92 -5.17 -3.74
C GLY A 286 -11.69 -3.81 -4.41
N VAL A 287 -11.06 -2.86 -3.70
CA VAL A 287 -10.73 -1.54 -4.26
C VAL A 287 -9.46 -1.56 -5.13
N GLY A 288 -8.45 -2.32 -4.72
CA GLY A 288 -7.14 -2.44 -5.36
C GLY A 288 -7.21 -3.07 -6.75
N ALA A 289 -8.18 -3.96 -6.98
CA ALA A 289 -8.48 -4.51 -8.30
C ALA A 289 -8.98 -3.44 -9.29
N LEU A 290 -9.43 -2.27 -8.83
CA LEU A 290 -9.92 -1.17 -9.67
C LEU A 290 -8.90 -0.02 -9.83
N PHE A 291 -7.72 -0.11 -9.22
CA PHE A 291 -6.65 0.86 -9.45
C PHE A 291 -5.97 0.66 -10.81
N PRO A 292 -5.39 1.72 -11.42
CA PRO A 292 -4.73 1.61 -12.73
C PRO A 292 -3.62 0.55 -12.75
N PHE A 293 -2.78 0.51 -11.71
CA PHE A 293 -1.83 -0.58 -11.44
C PHE A 293 -2.34 -1.41 -10.26
N SER A 294 -2.38 -2.73 -10.41
CA SER A 294 -2.98 -3.64 -9.42
C SER A 294 -2.03 -4.80 -9.12
N ARG A 295 -1.33 -4.70 -7.98
CA ARG A 295 -0.32 -5.67 -7.54
C ARG A 295 -0.52 -6.05 -6.07
N GLY A 296 -0.58 -7.34 -5.77
CA GLY A 296 -0.35 -7.86 -4.41
C GLY A 296 1.15 -8.07 -4.18
N HIS A 297 1.69 -7.56 -3.08
CA HIS A 297 3.09 -7.71 -2.70
C HIS A 297 3.25 -7.58 -1.19
N SER A 298 4.16 -8.37 -0.61
CA SER A 298 4.53 -8.28 0.80
C SER A 298 5.99 -8.63 1.06
N GLU A 299 6.47 -8.18 2.22
CA GLU A 299 7.83 -8.39 2.69
C GLU A 299 8.09 -9.82 3.16
N ALA A 300 9.39 -10.18 3.23
CA ALA A 300 9.83 -11.44 3.80
C ALA A 300 9.42 -11.58 5.27
N GLY A 301 8.94 -12.76 5.66
CA GLY A 301 8.61 -13.08 7.06
C GLY A 301 7.18 -12.76 7.48
N THR A 302 6.37 -12.17 6.59
CA THR A 302 4.91 -12.06 6.76
C THR A 302 4.22 -13.43 6.53
N VAL A 303 2.92 -13.52 6.79
CA VAL A 303 2.07 -14.59 6.23
C VAL A 303 1.96 -14.42 4.72
N ASP A 304 1.71 -15.51 4.00
CA ASP A 304 1.48 -15.50 2.55
C ASP A 304 0.35 -14.52 2.17
N HIS A 305 0.55 -13.73 1.11
CA HIS A 305 -0.35 -12.64 0.66
C HIS A 305 -0.97 -12.95 -0.72
N GLU A 306 -1.06 -14.22 -1.08
CA GLU A 306 -1.84 -14.74 -2.18
C GLU A 306 -3.34 -14.80 -1.78
N PRO A 307 -4.29 -14.69 -2.74
CA PRO A 307 -5.72 -14.70 -2.45
C PRO A 307 -6.24 -15.84 -1.56
N TRP A 308 -5.64 -17.03 -1.67
CA TRP A 308 -6.05 -18.23 -0.94
C TRP A 308 -5.44 -18.34 0.46
N SER A 309 -4.60 -17.40 0.87
CA SER A 309 -3.88 -17.46 2.16
C SER A 309 -4.73 -17.01 3.35
N PHE A 310 -5.92 -16.46 3.11
CA PHE A 310 -6.79 -15.84 4.11
C PHE A 310 -8.14 -16.53 4.31
N GLY A 311 -8.26 -17.79 3.88
CA GLY A 311 -9.51 -18.57 3.98
C GLY A 311 -10.43 -18.43 2.76
N GLU A 312 -11.37 -19.36 2.63
CA GLU A 312 -12.23 -19.51 1.44
C GLU A 312 -13.11 -18.28 1.19
N GLU A 313 -13.63 -17.64 2.24
CA GLU A 313 -14.43 -16.43 2.11
C GLU A 313 -13.62 -15.25 1.53
N CYS A 314 -12.38 -15.07 1.99
CA CYS A 314 -11.50 -14.02 1.46
C CYS A 314 -11.05 -14.33 0.03
N GLU A 315 -10.72 -15.59 -0.25
CA GLU A 315 -10.37 -16.08 -1.59
C GLU A 315 -11.48 -15.77 -2.60
N GLU A 316 -12.74 -16.03 -2.23
CA GLU A 316 -13.89 -15.75 -3.08
C GLU A 316 -14.06 -14.26 -3.37
N VAL A 317 -13.91 -13.39 -2.35
CA VAL A 317 -13.94 -11.94 -2.55
C VAL A 317 -12.84 -11.48 -3.49
N CYS A 318 -11.62 -12.00 -3.33
CA CYS A 318 -10.51 -11.70 -4.21
C CYS A 318 -10.80 -12.15 -5.65
N ARG A 319 -11.36 -13.35 -5.83
CA ARG A 319 -11.77 -13.88 -7.14
C ARG A 319 -12.81 -12.98 -7.81
N LEU A 320 -13.85 -12.56 -7.08
CA LEU A 320 -14.87 -11.65 -7.59
C LEU A 320 -14.28 -10.27 -7.94
N ALA A 321 -13.45 -9.69 -7.09
CA ALA A 321 -12.76 -8.41 -7.33
C ALA A 321 -11.93 -8.46 -8.62
N LEU A 322 -11.17 -9.53 -8.81
CA LEU A 322 -10.30 -9.69 -9.97
C LEU A 322 -11.13 -9.99 -11.23
N LEU A 323 -12.16 -10.84 -11.18
CA LEU A 323 -13.05 -11.03 -12.33
C LEU A 323 -13.73 -9.72 -12.76
N ARG A 324 -14.10 -8.88 -11.80
CA ARG A 324 -14.62 -7.53 -12.07
C ARG A 324 -13.60 -6.65 -12.80
N ARG A 325 -12.33 -6.66 -12.38
CA ARG A 325 -11.24 -5.97 -13.10
C ARG A 325 -11.15 -6.44 -14.55
N TYR A 326 -11.15 -7.75 -14.78
CA TYR A 326 -10.94 -8.32 -16.12
C TYR A 326 -12.12 -8.06 -17.07
N ARG A 327 -13.35 -8.03 -16.55
CA ARG A 327 -14.52 -7.53 -17.31
C ARG A 327 -14.36 -6.06 -17.72
N LEU A 328 -13.74 -5.25 -16.86
CA LEU A 328 -13.53 -3.81 -17.09
C LEU A 328 -12.27 -3.49 -17.90
N LEU A 329 -11.42 -4.46 -18.23
CA LEU A 329 -10.17 -4.21 -18.98
C LEU A 329 -10.37 -3.48 -20.32
N PRO A 330 -11.40 -3.77 -21.15
CA PRO A 330 -11.63 -3.00 -22.37
C PRO A 330 -11.83 -1.50 -22.10
N HIS A 331 -12.53 -1.18 -21.02
CA HIS A 331 -12.74 0.19 -20.56
C HIS A 331 -11.45 0.80 -20.00
N ILE A 332 -10.78 0.12 -19.07
CA ILE A 332 -9.51 0.61 -18.47
C ILE A 332 -8.46 0.85 -19.56
N TYR A 333 -8.33 -0.06 -20.53
CA TYR A 333 -7.43 0.11 -21.67
C TYR A 333 -7.81 1.31 -22.53
N THR A 334 -9.11 1.54 -22.75
CA THR A 334 -9.60 2.75 -23.44
C THR A 334 -9.26 4.03 -22.67
N LEU A 335 -9.36 4.03 -21.33
CA LEU A 335 -8.94 5.16 -20.50
C LEU A 335 -7.43 5.44 -20.62
N PHE A 336 -6.61 4.39 -20.71
CA PHE A 336 -5.18 4.56 -20.99
C PHE A 336 -4.91 5.16 -22.37
N TYR A 337 -5.69 4.80 -23.40
CA TYR A 337 -5.61 5.47 -24.70
C TYR A 337 -5.95 6.96 -24.61
N VAL A 338 -7.01 7.31 -23.86
CA VAL A 338 -7.39 8.71 -23.62
C VAL A 338 -6.29 9.44 -22.84
N SER A 339 -5.72 8.81 -21.81
CA SER A 339 -4.59 9.35 -21.03
C SER A 339 -3.34 9.56 -21.90
N HIS A 340 -3.03 8.61 -22.77
CA HIS A 340 -1.94 8.69 -23.73
C HIS A 340 -2.12 9.85 -24.72
N LYS A 341 -3.35 10.11 -25.19
CA LYS A 341 -3.62 11.20 -26.15
C LYS A 341 -3.81 12.57 -25.50
N LYS A 342 -4.43 12.63 -24.33
CA LYS A 342 -4.91 13.87 -23.70
C LYS A 342 -4.25 14.21 -22.36
N GLY A 343 -3.50 13.29 -21.76
CA GLY A 343 -2.88 13.47 -20.45
C GLY A 343 -3.86 13.50 -19.28
N THR A 344 -5.08 12.98 -19.47
CA THR A 344 -6.06 12.86 -18.38
C THR A 344 -5.70 11.72 -17.44
N PRO A 345 -5.97 11.83 -16.13
CA PRO A 345 -5.81 10.70 -15.21
C PRO A 345 -6.73 9.54 -15.61
N VAL A 346 -6.33 8.30 -15.31
CA VAL A 346 -7.16 7.09 -15.51
C VAL A 346 -8.13 6.92 -14.35
N ALA A 347 -7.61 6.86 -13.13
CA ALA A 347 -8.40 7.03 -11.90
C ALA A 347 -8.40 8.52 -11.53
N ALA A 348 -9.57 9.14 -11.54
CA ALA A 348 -9.74 10.58 -11.32
C ALA A 348 -10.51 10.86 -10.02
N PRO A 349 -10.17 11.93 -9.28
CA PRO A 349 -10.95 12.35 -8.11
C PRO A 349 -12.40 12.68 -8.48
N LEU A 350 -13.32 12.51 -7.52
CA LEU A 350 -14.75 12.69 -7.74
C LEU A 350 -15.14 14.07 -8.28
N PHE A 351 -14.44 15.13 -7.89
CA PHE A 351 -14.72 16.49 -8.35
C PHE A 351 -14.54 16.68 -9.87
N PHE A 352 -13.93 15.73 -10.59
CA PHE A 352 -13.89 15.76 -12.07
C PHE A 352 -15.27 15.56 -12.69
N ALA A 353 -16.21 14.91 -12.00
CA ALA A 353 -17.58 14.74 -12.47
C ALA A 353 -18.39 16.05 -12.39
N ASP A 354 -18.16 16.84 -11.33
CA ASP A 354 -18.79 18.14 -11.11
C ASP A 354 -17.80 19.11 -10.40
N PRO A 355 -17.02 19.88 -11.17
CA PRO A 355 -16.04 20.81 -10.60
C PRO A 355 -16.63 21.98 -9.82
N GLN A 356 -17.94 22.24 -9.95
CA GLN A 356 -18.64 23.34 -9.28
C GLN A 356 -19.01 22.99 -7.84
N ASP A 357 -19.25 21.70 -7.54
CA ASP A 357 -19.45 21.25 -6.15
C ASP A 357 -18.10 21.10 -5.43
N THR A 358 -17.73 22.11 -4.65
CA THR A 358 -16.47 22.15 -3.92
C THR A 358 -16.36 21.09 -2.83
N GLU A 359 -17.48 20.55 -2.33
CA GLU A 359 -17.46 19.51 -1.30
C GLU A 359 -16.95 18.17 -1.85
N LEU A 360 -17.06 17.92 -3.16
CA LEU A 360 -16.51 16.72 -3.79
C LEU A 360 -14.99 16.61 -3.67
N ARG A 361 -14.30 17.72 -3.38
CA ARG A 361 -12.84 17.74 -3.16
C ARG A 361 -12.42 17.10 -1.83
N LYS A 362 -13.36 16.90 -0.91
CA LYS A 362 -13.12 16.28 0.41
C LYS A 362 -13.38 14.78 0.41
N ILE A 363 -13.84 14.22 -0.71
CA ILE A 363 -14.20 12.80 -0.81
C ILE A 363 -12.97 11.99 -1.22
N GLU A 364 -12.52 11.12 -0.31
CA GLU A 364 -11.31 10.29 -0.48
C GLU A 364 -11.63 8.81 -0.70
N THR A 365 -12.88 8.40 -0.47
CA THR A 365 -13.33 7.00 -0.56
C THR A 365 -14.00 6.66 -1.90
N THR A 366 -14.05 7.61 -2.84
CA THR A 366 -14.76 7.46 -4.11
C THR A 366 -13.94 8.07 -5.25
N PHE A 367 -13.84 7.36 -6.37
CA PHE A 367 -13.12 7.82 -7.56
C PHE A 367 -13.80 7.43 -8.86
N LEU A 368 -13.38 8.07 -9.94
CA LEU A 368 -13.90 7.86 -11.29
C LEU A 368 -12.90 7.04 -12.12
N LEU A 369 -13.43 6.07 -12.85
CA LEU A 369 -12.80 5.45 -14.02
C LEU A 369 -13.59 5.91 -15.26
N GLY A 370 -13.30 7.12 -15.75
CA GLY A 370 -14.11 7.75 -16.79
C GLY A 370 -15.55 7.99 -16.33
N PRO A 371 -16.58 7.41 -16.99
CA PRO A 371 -17.98 7.54 -16.57
C PRO A 371 -18.39 6.57 -15.45
N LEU A 372 -17.51 5.64 -15.05
CA LEU A 372 -17.75 4.69 -13.97
C LEU A 372 -17.34 5.33 -12.63
N LEU A 373 -18.26 5.37 -11.68
CA LEU A 373 -18.00 5.77 -10.30
C LEU A 373 -17.75 4.54 -9.45
N VAL A 374 -16.65 4.54 -8.70
CA VAL A 374 -16.25 3.48 -7.77
C VAL A 374 -16.35 4.02 -6.35
N CYS A 375 -17.29 3.49 -5.57
CA CYS A 375 -17.52 3.86 -4.18
C CYS A 375 -16.99 2.76 -3.25
N ALA A 376 -15.90 3.03 -2.52
CA ALA A 376 -15.27 2.08 -1.62
C ALA A 376 -15.62 2.37 -0.15
N SER A 377 -15.39 1.39 0.71
CA SER A 377 -15.35 1.61 2.16
C SER A 377 -13.99 1.19 2.71
N THR A 378 -13.42 2.06 3.52
CA THR A 378 -12.14 1.88 4.20
C THR A 378 -12.36 1.70 5.72
N LEU A 379 -13.60 1.45 6.14
CA LEU A 379 -13.97 1.22 7.53
C LEU A 379 -13.95 -0.29 7.83
N PRO A 380 -13.40 -0.73 8.98
CA PRO A 380 -13.36 -2.15 9.35
C PRO A 380 -14.74 -2.79 9.51
N ASP A 381 -15.69 -2.02 10.03
CA ASP A 381 -16.99 -2.48 10.52
C ASP A 381 -18.14 -2.27 9.52
N LYS A 382 -17.89 -1.63 8.38
CA LYS A 382 -18.94 -1.29 7.39
C LYS A 382 -18.54 -1.62 5.97
N GLY A 383 -19.38 -2.39 5.29
CA GLY A 383 -19.30 -2.62 3.85
C GLY A 383 -19.54 -1.34 3.04
N ALA A 384 -19.08 -1.33 1.78
CA ALA A 384 -19.30 -0.18 0.90
C ALA A 384 -20.79 0.10 0.69
N HIS A 385 -21.63 -0.92 0.65
CA HIS A 385 -23.09 -0.81 0.52
C HIS A 385 -23.79 -0.16 1.74
N GLU A 386 -23.13 -0.11 2.90
CA GLU A 386 -23.66 0.49 4.13
C GLU A 386 -23.22 1.95 4.32
N CYS A 387 -22.22 2.39 3.55
CA CYS A 387 -21.69 3.75 3.62
C CYS A 387 -22.59 4.73 2.85
N ALA A 388 -22.79 5.92 3.43
CA ALA A 388 -23.44 7.02 2.72
C ALA A 388 -22.46 7.65 1.72
N HIS A 389 -22.69 7.41 0.43
CA HIS A 389 -21.87 7.97 -0.66
C HIS A 389 -22.45 9.29 -1.15
N LYS A 390 -21.63 10.34 -1.18
CA LYS A 390 -22.01 11.60 -1.82
C LYS A 390 -21.87 11.45 -3.35
N LEU A 391 -22.98 11.43 -4.05
CA LEU A 391 -23.01 11.40 -5.51
C LEU A 391 -22.91 12.83 -6.10
N PRO A 392 -22.19 13.02 -7.23
CA PRO A 392 -22.22 14.27 -7.98
C PRO A 392 -23.62 14.58 -8.53
N ASN A 393 -23.85 15.83 -8.92
CA ASN A 393 -25.09 16.21 -9.60
C ASN A 393 -25.27 15.41 -10.91
N GLY A 394 -26.52 15.06 -11.21
CA GLY A 394 -26.91 14.29 -12.39
C GLY A 394 -27.36 12.87 -12.07
N ILE A 395 -27.51 12.06 -13.12
CA ILE A 395 -27.98 10.67 -13.02
C ILE A 395 -26.78 9.75 -12.78
N TRP A 396 -26.88 8.89 -11.77
CA TRP A 396 -25.90 7.84 -11.45
C TRP A 396 -26.65 6.56 -11.12
N LEU A 397 -26.56 5.56 -12.00
CA LEU A 397 -27.32 4.32 -11.88
C LEU A 397 -26.42 3.22 -11.29
N PRO A 398 -26.79 2.63 -10.13
CA PRO A 398 -26.03 1.53 -9.54
C PRO A 398 -26.14 0.26 -10.40
N PHE A 399 -25.09 -0.54 -10.44
CA PHE A 399 -25.10 -1.86 -11.09
C PHE A 399 -24.03 -2.79 -10.49
N ASP A 400 -24.16 -4.09 -10.77
CA ASP A 400 -23.15 -5.11 -10.48
C ASP A 400 -23.04 -6.10 -11.65
N PHE A 401 -22.09 -7.05 -11.58
CA PHE A 401 -21.91 -8.10 -12.57
C PHE A 401 -22.50 -9.45 -12.13
N GLY A 402 -23.44 -9.44 -11.18
CA GLY A 402 -23.86 -10.60 -10.41
C GLY A 402 -22.86 -10.96 -9.30
N ASP A 403 -22.02 -10.02 -8.90
CA ASP A 403 -20.85 -10.21 -8.02
C ASP A 403 -20.91 -9.31 -6.77
N SER A 404 -22.09 -8.81 -6.40
CA SER A 404 -22.26 -7.97 -5.21
C SER A 404 -21.77 -8.65 -3.94
N HIS A 405 -20.96 -7.95 -3.16
CA HIS A 405 -20.40 -8.44 -1.90
C HIS A 405 -20.12 -7.26 -0.95
N PRO A 406 -20.30 -7.40 0.38
CA PRO A 406 -20.02 -6.34 1.36
C PRO A 406 -18.64 -5.69 1.26
N ASP A 407 -17.64 -6.52 0.95
CA ASP A 407 -16.23 -6.12 0.83
C ASP A 407 -15.81 -5.63 -0.56
N LEU A 408 -16.72 -5.57 -1.53
CA LEU A 408 -16.45 -5.02 -2.85
C LEU A 408 -16.98 -3.58 -2.98
N PRO A 409 -16.33 -2.73 -3.79
CA PRO A 409 -16.84 -1.39 -4.07
C PRO A 409 -18.22 -1.43 -4.74
N VAL A 410 -19.06 -0.43 -4.44
CA VAL A 410 -20.31 -0.19 -5.17
C VAL A 410 -19.99 0.58 -6.46
N LEU A 411 -20.60 0.18 -7.57
CA LEU A 411 -20.39 0.80 -8.88
C LEU A 411 -21.61 1.59 -9.31
N TYR A 412 -21.40 2.79 -9.86
CA TYR A 412 -22.44 3.56 -10.55
C TYR A 412 -21.98 3.95 -11.94
N LEU A 413 -22.89 3.85 -12.92
CA LEU A 413 -22.67 4.38 -14.26
C LEU A 413 -23.35 5.74 -14.40
N ARG A 414 -22.59 6.73 -14.87
CA ARG A 414 -23.13 8.08 -15.16
C ARG A 414 -24.19 8.00 -16.26
N GLY A 415 -25.34 8.66 -16.08
CA GLY A 415 -26.32 8.86 -17.14
C GLY A 415 -25.70 9.62 -18.31
N GLY A 416 -26.00 9.17 -19.53
CA GLY A 416 -25.36 9.63 -20.75
C GLY A 416 -24.17 8.78 -21.18
N ALA A 417 -23.87 7.66 -20.52
CA ALA A 417 -22.69 6.85 -20.81
C ALA A 417 -23.01 5.43 -21.30
N ILE A 418 -22.19 4.94 -22.22
CA ILE A 418 -22.09 3.53 -22.62
C ILE A 418 -20.74 3.00 -22.17
N LEU A 419 -20.74 1.93 -21.37
CA LEU A 419 -19.56 1.27 -20.82
C LEU A 419 -19.32 -0.08 -21.54
N PRO A 420 -18.25 -0.20 -22.35
CA PRO A 420 -17.85 -1.47 -22.94
C PRO A 420 -17.22 -2.39 -21.89
N VAL A 421 -17.70 -3.62 -21.81
CA VAL A 421 -17.20 -4.64 -20.87
C VAL A 421 -16.95 -5.96 -21.60
N GLY A 422 -15.85 -6.62 -21.25
CA GLY A 422 -15.39 -7.87 -21.85
C GLY A 422 -15.86 -9.10 -21.09
N LEU A 423 -15.37 -10.26 -21.53
CA LEU A 423 -15.59 -11.54 -20.85
C LEU A 423 -14.79 -11.62 -19.54
N PRO A 424 -15.29 -12.39 -18.55
CA PRO A 424 -14.48 -12.79 -17.40
C PRO A 424 -13.43 -13.81 -17.85
N ILE A 425 -12.17 -13.40 -17.93
CA ILE A 425 -11.01 -14.22 -18.36
C ILE A 425 -9.98 -14.33 -17.22
N GLN A 426 -9.13 -15.36 -17.25
CA GLN A 426 -8.10 -15.57 -16.22
C GLN A 426 -6.79 -14.84 -16.50
N HIS A 427 -6.52 -14.49 -17.76
CA HIS A 427 -5.41 -13.66 -18.18
C HIS A 427 -5.75 -12.99 -19.51
N VAL A 428 -5.12 -11.87 -19.86
CA VAL A 428 -5.51 -11.11 -21.07
C VAL A 428 -5.28 -11.87 -22.38
N GLY A 429 -4.41 -12.89 -22.35
CA GLY A 429 -4.12 -13.75 -23.49
C GLY A 429 -5.26 -14.69 -23.91
N GLU A 430 -6.28 -14.88 -23.07
CA GLU A 430 -7.49 -15.62 -23.46
C GLU A 430 -8.39 -14.80 -24.40
N ALA A 431 -8.28 -13.47 -24.36
CA ALA A 431 -9.15 -12.57 -25.10
C ALA A 431 -8.75 -12.48 -26.59
N SER A 432 -9.77 -12.48 -27.44
CA SER A 432 -9.69 -12.26 -28.88
C SER A 432 -10.59 -11.09 -29.29
N LEU A 433 -10.23 -10.40 -30.38
CA LEU A 433 -11.10 -9.37 -30.97
C LEU A 433 -12.47 -9.93 -31.38
N GLY A 434 -12.54 -11.23 -31.70
CA GLY A 434 -13.78 -11.91 -32.08
C GLY A 434 -14.72 -12.27 -30.92
N ASP A 435 -14.29 -12.07 -29.67
CA ASP A 435 -15.08 -12.43 -28.50
C ASP A 435 -16.32 -11.56 -28.35
N ASP A 436 -17.34 -12.10 -27.67
CA ASP A 436 -18.56 -11.36 -27.37
C ASP A 436 -18.24 -10.10 -26.56
N LEU A 437 -18.81 -8.97 -27.01
CA LEU A 437 -18.70 -7.69 -26.32
C LEU A 437 -20.03 -7.39 -25.60
N SER A 438 -19.93 -6.83 -24.39
CA SER A 438 -21.10 -6.33 -23.66
C SER A 438 -21.06 -4.81 -23.56
N LEU A 439 -22.19 -4.13 -23.75
CA LEU A 439 -22.36 -2.69 -23.56
C LEU A 439 -23.38 -2.43 -22.45
N LEU A 440 -22.94 -1.79 -21.36
CA LEU A 440 -23.86 -1.27 -20.35
C LEU A 440 -24.23 0.17 -20.70
N VAL A 441 -25.52 0.47 -20.78
CA VAL A 441 -26.05 1.76 -21.24
C VAL A 441 -26.81 2.42 -20.10
N ALA A 442 -26.38 3.61 -19.69
CA ALA A 442 -27.13 4.50 -18.79
C ALA A 442 -27.57 5.72 -19.58
N LEU A 443 -28.87 5.85 -19.84
CA LEU A 443 -29.43 7.00 -20.56
C LEU A 443 -29.42 8.25 -19.66
N ASP A 444 -29.20 9.42 -20.25
CA ASP A 444 -29.36 10.71 -19.58
C ASP A 444 -30.84 11.16 -19.54
N GLU A 445 -31.07 12.36 -18.99
CA GLU A 445 -32.39 13.00 -18.93
C GLU A 445 -33.03 13.27 -20.30
N ASN A 446 -32.24 13.28 -21.37
CA ASN A 446 -32.68 13.48 -22.76
C ASN A 446 -32.82 12.15 -23.51
N GLY A 447 -32.66 11.01 -22.85
CA GLY A 447 -32.71 9.69 -23.47
C GLY A 447 -31.53 9.41 -24.40
N LYS A 448 -30.34 9.95 -24.09
CA LYS A 448 -29.12 9.74 -24.88
C LYS A 448 -28.02 9.08 -24.06
N ALA A 449 -27.11 8.38 -24.73
CA ALA A 449 -25.85 7.95 -24.14
C ALA A 449 -24.75 7.78 -25.19
N GLU A 450 -23.50 7.97 -24.79
CA GLU A 450 -22.32 7.81 -25.65
C GLU A 450 -21.24 6.96 -24.97
N GLY A 451 -20.49 6.19 -25.75
CA GLY A 451 -19.34 5.44 -25.26
C GLY A 451 -18.27 5.27 -26.32
N VAL A 452 -17.08 4.91 -25.86
CA VAL A 452 -15.92 4.70 -26.72
C VAL A 452 -15.20 3.43 -26.32
N LEU A 453 -14.73 2.69 -27.32
CA LEU A 453 -13.90 1.48 -27.15
C LEU A 453 -12.67 1.59 -28.04
N PHE A 454 -11.48 1.50 -27.45
CA PHE A 454 -10.21 1.41 -28.15
C PHE A 454 -9.69 -0.03 -28.17
N GLU A 455 -9.41 -0.55 -29.36
CA GLU A 455 -8.88 -1.88 -29.59
C GLU A 455 -7.66 -1.83 -30.50
N ASP A 456 -6.59 -2.53 -30.14
CA ASP A 456 -5.41 -2.78 -30.97
C ASP A 456 -4.88 -4.19 -30.69
N ALA A 457 -3.68 -4.50 -31.22
CA ALA A 457 -3.00 -5.77 -31.00
C ALA A 457 -2.67 -6.08 -29.51
N GLY A 458 -2.84 -5.13 -28.61
CA GLY A 458 -2.61 -5.28 -27.16
C GLY A 458 -1.15 -5.14 -26.72
N ASP A 459 -0.20 -5.34 -27.62
CA ASP A 459 1.21 -5.01 -27.45
C ASP A 459 1.78 -4.53 -28.80
N GLY A 460 2.94 -3.89 -28.76
CA GLY A 460 3.63 -3.34 -29.93
C GLY A 460 3.08 -2.03 -30.45
N TYR A 461 3.66 -1.50 -31.53
CA TYR A 461 3.48 -0.11 -31.93
C TYR A 461 2.56 0.11 -33.15
N GLY A 462 1.86 -0.91 -33.64
CA GLY A 462 0.96 -0.80 -34.80
C GLY A 462 -0.08 0.33 -34.67
N PHE A 463 -0.61 0.55 -33.46
CA PHE A 463 -1.58 1.64 -33.21
C PHE A 463 -1.03 3.04 -33.54
N THR A 464 0.29 3.24 -33.51
CA THR A 464 0.93 4.52 -33.88
C THR A 464 0.90 4.77 -35.39
N GLN A 465 0.79 3.70 -36.18
CA GLN A 465 0.70 3.72 -37.64
C GLN A 465 -0.76 3.66 -38.14
N GLY A 466 -1.73 3.63 -37.23
CA GLY A 466 -3.15 3.55 -37.55
C GLY A 466 -3.79 2.19 -37.31
N ASP A 467 -3.01 1.15 -36.98
CA ASP A 467 -3.50 -0.22 -36.77
C ASP A 467 -4.19 -0.41 -35.41
N TYR A 468 -5.32 0.27 -35.28
CA TYR A 468 -6.25 0.20 -34.17
C TYR A 468 -7.69 0.35 -34.68
N LEU A 469 -8.66 0.07 -33.82
CA LEU A 469 -10.08 0.33 -34.01
C LEU A 469 -10.57 1.14 -32.81
N LEU A 470 -10.99 2.38 -33.07
CA LEU A 470 -11.67 3.21 -32.09
C LEU A 470 -13.14 3.30 -32.48
N THR A 471 -14.00 2.69 -31.68
CA THR A 471 -15.45 2.66 -31.95
C THR A 471 -16.17 3.65 -31.04
N TYR A 472 -17.02 4.49 -31.63
CA TYR A 472 -17.91 5.38 -30.90
C TYR A 472 -19.33 4.82 -30.97
N TYR A 473 -19.88 4.44 -29.83
CA TYR A 473 -21.26 3.98 -29.69
C TYR A 473 -22.16 5.13 -29.27
N VAL A 474 -23.38 5.16 -29.78
CA VAL A 474 -24.43 6.09 -29.38
C VAL A 474 -25.72 5.34 -29.12
N ALA A 475 -26.45 5.75 -28.08
CA ALA A 475 -27.80 5.33 -27.80
C ALA A 475 -28.74 6.54 -27.81
N GLU A 476 -29.89 6.42 -28.48
CA GLU A 476 -30.90 7.47 -28.52
C GLU A 476 -32.31 6.88 -28.40
N VAL A 477 -33.14 7.50 -27.56
CA VAL A 477 -34.57 7.18 -27.43
C VAL A 477 -35.39 7.94 -28.47
N HIS A 478 -36.21 7.20 -29.22
CA HIS A 478 -37.24 7.74 -30.10
C HIS A 478 -38.59 7.16 -29.70
N SER A 479 -39.45 8.01 -29.13
CA SER A 479 -40.71 7.60 -28.50
C SER A 479 -40.49 6.59 -27.36
N SER A 480 -40.76 5.30 -27.58
CA SER A 480 -40.53 4.23 -26.60
C SER A 480 -39.44 3.25 -27.06
N VAL A 481 -38.71 3.55 -28.14
CA VAL A 481 -37.69 2.68 -28.69
C VAL A 481 -36.30 3.28 -28.48
N VAL A 482 -35.40 2.56 -27.82
CA VAL A 482 -33.98 2.91 -27.76
C VAL A 482 -33.27 2.28 -28.93
N SER A 483 -32.53 3.08 -29.70
CA SER A 483 -31.60 2.60 -30.72
C SER A 483 -30.19 2.66 -30.18
N VAL A 484 -29.40 1.60 -30.34
CA VAL A 484 -27.97 1.58 -30.02
C VAL A 484 -27.21 1.23 -31.30
N LYS A 485 -26.27 2.08 -31.70
CA LYS A 485 -25.52 1.93 -32.95
C LYS A 485 -24.11 2.49 -32.86
N VAL A 486 -23.30 2.14 -33.84
CA VAL A 486 -21.99 2.76 -34.06
C VAL A 486 -22.20 4.11 -34.76
N LEU A 487 -21.78 5.19 -34.10
CA LEU A 487 -21.81 6.54 -34.66
C LEU A 487 -20.69 6.74 -35.68
N LYS A 488 -19.47 6.35 -35.31
CA LYS A 488 -18.28 6.43 -36.15
C LYS A 488 -17.17 5.50 -35.69
N THR A 489 -16.21 5.27 -36.58
CA THR A 489 -15.00 4.47 -36.32
C THR A 489 -13.75 5.20 -36.80
N GLU A 490 -12.63 5.00 -36.10
CA GLU A 490 -11.32 5.49 -36.51
C GLU A 490 -10.28 4.37 -36.46
N GLY A 491 -9.22 4.50 -37.28
CA GLY A 491 -8.16 3.49 -37.43
C GLY A 491 -8.38 2.53 -38.61
N SER A 492 -7.35 1.75 -38.94
CA SER A 492 -7.31 0.81 -40.08
C SER A 492 -7.74 -0.61 -39.71
N LEU A 493 -7.82 -0.95 -38.42
CA LEU A 493 -8.14 -2.30 -37.98
C LEU A 493 -9.61 -2.61 -38.28
N LYS A 494 -9.84 -3.74 -38.96
CA LYS A 494 -11.19 -4.14 -39.37
C LYS A 494 -12.02 -4.53 -38.14
N ARG A 495 -13.26 -4.02 -38.08
CA ARG A 495 -14.23 -4.43 -37.06
C ARG A 495 -14.44 -5.96 -37.12
N PRO A 496 -14.29 -6.67 -36.00
CA PRO A 496 -14.59 -8.10 -35.93
C PRO A 496 -16.10 -8.32 -35.99
N LYS A 497 -16.52 -9.44 -36.60
CA LYS A 497 -17.92 -9.89 -36.51
C LYS A 497 -18.09 -10.72 -35.25
N ARG A 498 -18.67 -10.11 -34.21
CA ARG A 498 -18.88 -10.69 -32.88
C ARG A 498 -20.31 -10.43 -32.38
N ASN A 499 -20.77 -11.22 -31.41
CA ASN A 499 -22.04 -10.91 -30.77
C ASN A 499 -21.89 -9.69 -29.86
N LEU A 500 -22.97 -8.94 -29.76
CA LEU A 500 -23.07 -7.77 -28.90
C LEU A 500 -24.20 -8.00 -27.90
N ASN A 501 -23.88 -8.07 -26.61
CA ASN A 501 -24.87 -8.04 -25.54
C ASN A 501 -25.03 -6.59 -25.10
N ILE A 502 -26.24 -6.06 -25.08
CA ILE A 502 -26.47 -4.68 -24.65
C ILE A 502 -27.47 -4.72 -23.50
N SER A 503 -27.11 -4.07 -22.40
CA SER A 503 -27.94 -3.97 -21.20
C SER A 503 -28.21 -2.50 -20.88
N ILE A 504 -29.47 -2.10 -20.88
CA ILE A 504 -29.91 -0.74 -20.52
C ILE A 504 -30.25 -0.73 -19.04
N LEU A 505 -29.59 0.14 -18.27
CA LEU A 505 -29.84 0.34 -16.84
C LEU A 505 -31.13 1.14 -16.64
N LEU A 506 -32.00 0.65 -15.75
CA LEU A 506 -33.29 1.25 -15.42
C LEU A 506 -33.32 1.93 -14.05
N GLY A 507 -32.40 1.57 -13.15
CA GLY A 507 -32.36 2.03 -11.74
C GLY A 507 -32.30 0.86 -10.76
N GLY A 508 -31.82 1.08 -9.53
CA GLY A 508 -31.76 0.05 -8.48
C GLY A 508 -31.03 -1.26 -8.87
N GLY A 509 -30.09 -1.20 -9.83
CA GLY A 509 -29.42 -2.38 -10.40
C GLY A 509 -30.20 -3.10 -11.52
N ALA A 510 -31.47 -2.74 -11.74
CA ALA A 510 -32.29 -3.39 -12.76
C ALA A 510 -31.83 -3.03 -14.17
N MET A 511 -31.87 -4.02 -15.05
CA MET A 511 -31.49 -3.88 -16.46
C MET A 511 -32.36 -4.71 -17.38
N ILE A 512 -32.59 -4.18 -18.59
CA ILE A 512 -33.13 -4.96 -19.72
C ILE A 512 -32.00 -5.25 -20.69
N SER A 513 -31.96 -6.48 -21.22
CA SER A 513 -30.88 -6.91 -22.11
C SER A 513 -31.41 -7.45 -23.43
N SER A 514 -30.64 -7.23 -24.50
CA SER A 514 -30.87 -7.83 -25.81
C SER A 514 -29.55 -8.19 -26.46
N ARG A 515 -29.62 -9.05 -27.47
CA ARG A 515 -28.46 -9.48 -28.26
C ARG A 515 -28.54 -8.90 -29.67
N GLY A 516 -27.38 -8.53 -30.19
CA GLY A 516 -27.21 -8.07 -31.56
C GLY A 516 -25.84 -8.47 -32.11
N VAL A 517 -25.43 -7.83 -33.19
CA VAL A 517 -24.12 -8.01 -33.83
C VAL A 517 -23.37 -6.69 -33.76
N ASP A 518 -22.10 -6.71 -33.36
CA ASP A 518 -21.29 -5.50 -33.27
C ASP A 518 -21.17 -4.80 -34.64
N GLY A 519 -21.53 -3.52 -34.70
CA GLY A 519 -21.60 -2.72 -35.91
C GLY A 519 -22.99 -2.55 -36.51
N GLU A 520 -23.97 -3.39 -36.13
CA GLU A 520 -25.37 -3.25 -36.54
C GLU A 520 -26.15 -2.36 -35.54
N GLU A 521 -27.28 -1.82 -35.99
CA GLU A 521 -28.20 -1.07 -35.13
C GLU A 521 -29.12 -2.03 -34.38
N VAL A 522 -29.18 -1.88 -33.06
CA VAL A 522 -29.99 -2.72 -32.17
C VAL A 522 -31.09 -1.86 -31.55
N HIS A 523 -32.33 -2.35 -31.59
CA HIS A 523 -33.50 -1.65 -31.07
C HIS A 523 -34.05 -2.33 -29.81
N PHE A 524 -34.50 -1.50 -28.86
CA PHE A 524 -35.09 -1.92 -27.59
C PHE A 524 -36.43 -1.23 -27.43
N THR A 525 -37.49 -1.99 -27.13
CA THR A 525 -38.72 -1.38 -26.63
C THR A 525 -38.58 -1.16 -25.13
N MET A 526 -38.64 0.09 -24.69
CA MET A 526 -38.64 0.42 -23.28
C MET A 526 -39.92 -0.12 -22.62
N PRO A 527 -39.81 -0.78 -21.44
CA PRO A 527 -40.96 -1.18 -20.65
C PRO A 527 -41.76 0.05 -20.23
N SER A 528 -43.03 -0.16 -19.89
CA SER A 528 -43.86 0.86 -19.25
C SER A 528 -43.29 1.28 -17.90
N GLU A 529 -43.63 2.48 -17.42
CA GLU A 529 -43.17 2.98 -16.10
C GLU A 529 -43.52 2.03 -14.95
N PHE A 530 -44.66 1.34 -15.05
CA PHE A 530 -45.08 0.34 -14.08
C PHE A 530 -44.15 -0.88 -14.09
N GLU A 531 -43.81 -1.40 -15.28
CA GLU A 531 -42.88 -2.52 -15.42
C GLU A 531 -41.48 -2.14 -14.96
N VAL A 532 -41.01 -0.93 -15.29
CA VAL A 532 -39.72 -0.41 -14.78
C VAL A 532 -39.73 -0.38 -13.25
N SER A 533 -40.75 0.20 -12.63
CA SER A 533 -40.86 0.26 -11.17
C SER A 533 -40.86 -1.13 -10.53
N SER A 534 -41.55 -2.09 -11.15
CA SER A 534 -41.55 -3.48 -10.69
C SER A 534 -40.16 -4.12 -10.81
N LEU A 535 -39.46 -3.94 -11.93
CA LEU A 535 -38.12 -4.50 -12.16
C LEU A 535 -37.10 -3.92 -11.18
N VAL A 536 -37.17 -2.61 -10.91
CA VAL A 536 -36.32 -1.92 -9.93
C VAL A 536 -36.55 -2.51 -8.54
N ALA A 537 -37.81 -2.60 -8.10
CA ALA A 537 -38.14 -3.15 -6.78
C ALA A 537 -37.69 -4.62 -6.63
N THR A 538 -37.83 -5.44 -7.67
CA THR A 538 -37.33 -6.83 -7.68
C THR A 538 -35.81 -6.86 -7.59
N SER A 539 -35.10 -6.03 -8.38
CA SER A 539 -33.64 -5.97 -8.35
C SER A 539 -33.08 -5.54 -6.99
N GLU A 540 -33.69 -4.55 -6.36
CA GLU A 540 -33.30 -4.10 -5.01
C GLU A 540 -33.55 -5.18 -3.94
N LEU A 541 -34.65 -5.92 -4.06
CA LEU A 541 -34.95 -7.05 -3.18
C LEU A 541 -33.92 -8.18 -3.38
N ASP A 542 -33.64 -8.57 -4.63
CA ASP A 542 -32.67 -9.60 -4.97
C ASP A 542 -31.27 -9.23 -4.46
N LEU A 543 -30.86 -7.97 -4.60
CA LEU A 543 -29.58 -7.47 -4.10
C LEU A 543 -29.52 -7.59 -2.57
N LYS A 544 -30.60 -7.19 -1.88
CA LYS A 544 -30.69 -7.29 -0.43
C LYS A 544 -30.61 -8.75 0.04
N GLU A 545 -31.38 -9.65 -0.58
CA GLU A 545 -31.34 -11.09 -0.26
C GLU A 545 -29.96 -11.71 -0.52
N ARG A 546 -29.27 -11.32 -1.60
CA ARG A 546 -27.88 -11.74 -1.86
C ARG A 546 -26.95 -11.27 -0.75
N LEU A 547 -27.00 -10.00 -0.37
CA LEU A 547 -26.14 -9.46 0.68
C LEU A 547 -26.39 -10.12 2.05
N GLU A 548 -27.65 -10.45 2.37
CA GLU A 548 -28.02 -11.15 3.62
C GLU A 548 -27.60 -12.63 3.64
N THR A 549 -27.41 -13.26 2.47
CA THR A 549 -27.02 -14.69 2.36
C THR A 549 -25.52 -14.92 2.23
N ILE A 550 -24.74 -13.88 1.93
CA ILE A 550 -23.29 -13.95 1.83
C ILE A 550 -22.67 -14.27 3.20
N ARG A 551 -21.72 -15.20 3.20
CA ARG A 551 -20.87 -15.44 4.36
C ARG A 551 -19.84 -14.33 4.44
N PRO A 552 -19.84 -13.49 5.50
CA PRO A 552 -18.85 -12.44 5.63
C PRO A 552 -17.45 -13.04 5.84
N ILE A 553 -16.42 -12.31 5.42
CA ILE A 553 -15.05 -12.66 5.78
C ILE A 553 -14.94 -12.63 7.31
N PRO A 554 -14.43 -13.69 7.96
CA PRO A 554 -14.35 -13.76 9.41
C PRO A 554 -13.45 -12.64 9.96
N ASP A 555 -13.86 -12.06 11.09
CA ASP A 555 -13.05 -11.15 11.89
C ASP A 555 -11.95 -11.93 12.62
N MET A 556 -10.94 -12.34 11.87
CA MET A 556 -9.82 -13.12 12.40
C MET A 556 -8.79 -12.20 13.08
N ASP A 557 -9.17 -11.59 14.20
CA ASP A 557 -8.20 -11.24 15.26
C ASP A 557 -7.86 -12.47 16.13
N GLU A 558 -8.44 -13.64 15.86
CA GLU A 558 -8.05 -14.91 16.48
C GLU A 558 -7.09 -15.70 15.57
N PRO A 559 -5.78 -15.69 15.84
CA PRO A 559 -4.83 -16.50 15.09
C PRO A 559 -5.13 -17.98 15.34
N SER A 560 -5.47 -18.69 14.27
CA SER A 560 -5.46 -20.14 14.24
C SER A 560 -4.04 -20.66 14.46
N GLY A 561 -3.82 -21.37 15.57
CA GLY A 561 -2.87 -22.49 15.60
C GLY A 561 -1.37 -22.17 15.66
N GLN A 562 -0.93 -21.27 16.52
CA GLN A 562 0.38 -21.44 17.17
C GLN A 562 0.18 -21.72 18.66
N GLU A 563 0.38 -22.98 19.05
CA GLU A 563 0.47 -23.38 20.45
C GLU A 563 1.59 -22.58 21.12
N GLY A 564 1.20 -21.67 22.03
CA GLY A 564 2.09 -21.10 23.01
C GLY A 564 2.07 -19.59 23.16
N THR A 565 0.92 -18.92 23.24
CA THR A 565 0.68 -17.79 24.17
C THR A 565 -0.77 -17.31 24.07
N GLU A 566 -1.55 -17.49 25.14
CA GLU A 566 -2.88 -16.87 25.26
C GLU A 566 -2.74 -15.34 25.20
N LEU A 567 -3.44 -14.71 24.25
CA LEU A 567 -3.64 -13.26 24.20
C LEU A 567 -4.59 -12.87 25.34
N SER A 568 -4.07 -12.21 26.37
CA SER A 568 -4.83 -11.92 27.58
C SER A 568 -5.53 -10.56 27.52
N LYS A 569 -6.84 -10.56 27.26
CA LYS A 569 -7.76 -9.47 27.66
C LYS A 569 -8.04 -9.45 29.17
N THR A 570 -7.23 -10.15 29.96
CA THR A 570 -7.42 -10.31 31.41
C THR A 570 -6.69 -9.21 32.17
N LEU A 571 -7.43 -8.49 33.01
CA LEU A 571 -6.85 -7.51 33.92
C LEU A 571 -5.82 -8.17 34.83
N ILE A 572 -4.59 -7.64 34.83
CA ILE A 572 -3.53 -8.11 35.72
C ILE A 572 -3.62 -7.31 37.03
N VAL A 573 -3.60 -8.02 38.15
CA VAL A 573 -3.61 -7.43 39.49
C VAL A 573 -2.32 -7.81 40.20
N LEU A 574 -1.47 -6.82 40.49
CA LEU A 574 -0.30 -7.01 41.34
C LEU A 574 -0.62 -6.49 42.74
N LYS A 575 -0.40 -7.32 43.76
CA LYS A 575 -0.59 -6.92 45.16
C LYS A 575 0.60 -7.40 45.96
N SER A 576 1.36 -6.48 46.54
CA SER A 576 2.49 -6.84 47.39
C SER A 576 2.85 -5.67 48.28
N GLY A 577 3.14 -5.94 49.55
CA GLY A 577 3.50 -4.89 50.49
C GLY A 577 2.43 -3.84 50.66
N ASP A 578 2.81 -2.58 50.45
CA ASP A 578 1.93 -1.43 50.63
C ASP A 578 1.12 -1.09 49.37
N TRP A 579 1.24 -1.85 48.27
CA TRP A 579 0.69 -1.48 46.97
C TRP A 579 -0.26 -2.49 46.35
N PHE A 580 -1.28 -1.95 45.68
CA PHE A 580 -2.24 -2.66 44.86
C PHE A 580 -2.36 -2.01 43.49
N LEU A 581 -1.97 -2.73 42.42
CA LEU A 581 -1.93 -2.25 41.04
C LEU A 581 -2.93 -3.01 40.17
N LYS A 582 -3.60 -2.29 39.27
CA LYS A 582 -4.42 -2.87 38.20
C LYS A 582 -3.81 -2.49 36.84
N ILE A 583 -3.49 -3.47 36.01
CA ILE A 583 -2.77 -3.31 34.74
C ILE A 583 -3.59 -3.94 33.59
N VAL A 584 -3.71 -3.24 32.47
CA VAL A 584 -4.46 -3.67 31.28
C VAL A 584 -3.52 -3.88 30.08
N PRO A 585 -3.14 -5.14 29.77
CA PRO A 585 -2.24 -5.45 28.65
C PRO A 585 -2.69 -4.92 27.28
N TRP A 586 -3.99 -4.96 26.99
CA TRP A 586 -4.58 -4.57 25.70
C TRP A 586 -4.76 -3.05 25.50
N ILE A 587 -4.27 -2.24 26.45
CA ILE A 587 -4.24 -0.78 26.32
C ILE A 587 -2.81 -0.32 26.63
N GLY A 588 -1.83 -0.70 25.81
CA GLY A 588 -0.44 -0.28 25.99
C GLY A 588 0.27 -0.86 27.22
N GLY A 589 -0.30 -1.89 27.87
CA GLY A 589 0.21 -2.36 29.17
C GLY A 589 -0.01 -1.39 30.33
N ARG A 590 -1.03 -0.53 30.25
CA ARG A 590 -1.27 0.59 31.18
C ARG A 590 -1.61 0.15 32.60
N ILE A 591 -1.04 0.83 33.60
CA ILE A 591 -1.49 0.77 35.00
C ILE A 591 -2.70 1.73 35.13
N ILE A 592 -3.91 1.19 35.33
CA ILE A 592 -5.16 1.99 35.42
C ILE A 592 -5.50 2.40 36.86
N SER A 593 -4.92 1.72 37.85
CA SER A 593 -5.08 2.05 39.26
C SER A 593 -3.84 1.67 40.04
N MET A 594 -3.42 2.53 40.97
CA MET A 594 -2.40 2.25 41.97
C MET A 594 -2.89 2.76 43.35
N THR A 595 -3.08 1.85 44.29
CA THR A 595 -3.63 2.15 45.62
C THR A 595 -2.62 1.77 46.70
N HIS A 596 -2.36 2.71 47.62
CA HIS A 596 -1.55 2.47 48.80
C HIS A 596 -2.40 1.81 49.90
N VAL A 597 -2.23 0.51 50.09
CA VAL A 597 -3.07 -0.39 50.89
C VAL A 597 -3.24 0.09 52.35
N PRO A 598 -2.20 0.50 53.09
CA PRO A 598 -2.37 0.90 54.49
C PRO A 598 -3.24 2.14 54.70
N SER A 599 -3.30 3.02 53.70
CA SER A 599 -4.02 4.31 53.77
C SER A 599 -5.31 4.36 52.95
N ASP A 600 -5.55 3.31 52.15
CA ASP A 600 -6.55 3.26 51.08
C ASP A 600 -6.52 4.45 50.09
N SER A 601 -5.41 5.19 50.07
CA SER A 601 -5.24 6.35 49.19
C SER A 601 -4.92 5.89 47.77
N GLN A 602 -5.74 6.31 46.81
CA GLN A 602 -5.51 6.07 45.39
C GLN A 602 -4.52 7.10 44.86
N TRP A 603 -3.33 6.63 44.46
CA TRP A 603 -2.22 7.45 43.97
C TRP A 603 -2.26 7.66 42.47
N LEU A 604 -2.73 6.63 41.75
CA LEU A 604 -2.99 6.70 40.32
C LEU A 604 -4.44 6.29 40.06
N HIS A 605 -5.17 7.17 39.39
CA HIS A 605 -6.47 6.87 38.83
C HIS A 605 -6.48 7.36 37.40
N SER A 606 -6.75 6.45 36.47
CA SER A 606 -6.83 6.78 35.07
C SER A 606 -8.24 6.59 34.54
N ARG A 607 -8.75 7.58 33.80
CA ARG A 607 -9.93 7.42 32.96
C ARG A 607 -9.51 6.86 31.59
N ILE A 608 -10.27 5.91 31.08
CA ILE A 608 -10.19 5.51 29.67
C ILE A 608 -10.94 6.60 28.89
N GLU A 609 -10.20 7.49 28.22
CA GLU A 609 -10.80 8.53 27.36
C GLU A 609 -11.26 7.92 26.03
N ILE A 610 -12.44 8.32 25.56
CA ILE A 610 -13.10 7.78 24.36
C ILE A 610 -12.37 8.20 23.06
N HIS A 611 -11.38 9.10 23.15
CA HIS A 611 -10.57 9.59 22.01
C HIS A 611 -9.12 9.09 22.01
N GLY A 612 -8.81 8.09 22.84
CA GLY A 612 -7.47 7.50 22.95
C GLY A 612 -6.46 8.39 23.66
N TYR A 613 -5.31 7.81 23.99
CA TYR A 613 -4.15 8.49 24.54
C TYR A 613 -2.92 8.15 23.68
N GLU A 614 -2.05 9.12 23.42
CA GLU A 614 -0.81 8.93 22.63
C GLU A 614 0.32 8.45 23.56
N GLU A 615 0.66 7.16 23.56
CA GLU A 615 1.82 6.65 24.30
C GLU A 615 3.10 6.66 23.45
N TYR A 616 2.93 6.55 22.13
CA TYR A 616 3.97 6.67 21.12
C TYR A 616 3.51 7.60 19.99
N SER A 617 4.40 8.45 19.48
CA SER A 617 4.22 9.06 18.15
C SER A 617 5.55 9.13 17.41
N GLY A 618 5.51 8.86 16.09
CA GLY A 618 6.58 9.23 15.17
C GLY A 618 6.51 10.73 14.86
N THR A 619 7.60 11.32 14.35
CA THR A 619 7.64 12.74 13.97
C THR A 619 6.64 13.12 12.86
N GLU A 620 6.03 12.14 12.19
CA GLU A 620 5.22 12.37 10.99
C GLU A 620 3.72 12.06 11.16
N TYR A 621 3.30 11.23 12.14
CA TYR A 621 1.88 10.90 12.34
C TYR A 621 1.53 10.62 13.82
N ARG A 622 0.39 11.15 14.26
CA ARG A 622 -0.25 10.80 15.55
C ARG A 622 -0.99 9.46 15.36
N SER A 623 -0.55 8.38 16.00
CA SER A 623 -1.34 7.14 16.07
C SER A 623 -2.38 7.24 17.20
N ALA A 624 -3.57 6.68 16.99
CA ALA A 624 -4.59 6.57 18.02
C ALA A 624 -4.22 5.40 18.97
N GLY A 625 -3.69 5.69 20.15
CA GLY A 625 -3.22 4.67 21.11
C GLY A 625 -4.33 3.92 21.86
N CYS A 626 -5.38 3.47 21.18
CA CYS A 626 -6.47 2.68 21.78
C CYS A 626 -6.34 1.16 21.56
N ILE A 627 -5.38 0.68 20.76
CA ILE A 627 -5.40 -0.72 20.25
C ILE A 627 -4.01 -1.39 20.27
N GLU A 628 -3.00 -0.81 20.94
CA GLU A 628 -1.70 -1.47 21.07
C GLU A 628 -1.80 -2.64 22.08
N GLU A 629 -1.88 -3.86 21.56
CA GLU A 629 -1.98 -5.09 22.35
C GLU A 629 -0.60 -5.59 22.78
N TYR A 630 -0.35 -5.62 24.09
CA TYR A 630 0.90 -6.17 24.64
C TYR A 630 0.74 -7.65 24.98
N LYS A 631 1.71 -8.46 24.57
CA LYS A 631 1.84 -9.87 24.95
C LYS A 631 2.45 -9.99 26.35
N ILE A 632 1.97 -10.94 27.14
CA ILE A 632 2.55 -11.29 28.45
C ILE A 632 3.60 -12.37 28.22
N VAL A 633 4.87 -12.11 28.55
CA VAL A 633 5.98 -12.96 28.08
C VAL A 633 6.55 -13.93 29.13
N ARG A 634 6.19 -13.81 30.43
CA ARG A 634 6.31 -14.87 31.48
C ARG A 634 5.96 -14.36 32.88
N GLY A 635 5.18 -15.16 33.61
CA GLY A 635 5.16 -15.29 35.08
C GLY A 635 5.19 -16.80 35.39
N HIS A 636 5.82 -17.24 36.48
CA HIS A 636 5.86 -18.65 36.84
C HIS A 636 4.44 -19.16 37.13
N LEU A 637 3.82 -19.85 36.16
CA LEU A 637 2.57 -20.59 36.33
C LEU A 637 2.85 -21.86 37.15
N GLU A 638 2.96 -21.71 38.47
CA GLU A 638 2.62 -22.81 39.38
C GLU A 638 1.23 -22.54 39.96
N GLN A 639 0.39 -23.56 39.82
CA GLN A 639 -0.99 -23.59 40.24
C GLN A 639 -1.14 -23.16 41.71
N SER A 640 -2.23 -22.44 41.99
CA SER A 640 -2.80 -22.08 43.31
C SER A 640 -2.35 -20.74 43.93
N CYS A 641 -3.32 -19.81 43.99
CA CYS A 641 -3.42 -18.61 44.83
C CYS A 641 -2.16 -18.18 45.62
N VAL A 642 -1.28 -17.35 45.03
CA VAL A 642 -0.45 -16.37 45.76
C VAL A 642 -0.22 -15.14 44.87
N GLU A 643 -0.36 -13.95 45.46
CA GLU A 643 -0.19 -12.63 44.84
C GLU A 643 1.18 -12.47 44.14
N GLU A 644 1.19 -12.22 42.83
CA GLU A 644 2.43 -11.98 42.07
C GLU A 644 2.91 -10.52 42.25
N SER A 645 4.22 -10.34 42.41
CA SER A 645 4.87 -9.03 42.59
C SER A 645 5.50 -8.49 41.30
N LYS A 646 5.40 -9.16 40.15
CA LYS A 646 6.03 -8.74 38.89
C LYS A 646 5.27 -9.23 37.64
N VAL A 647 5.27 -8.42 36.58
CA VAL A 647 4.79 -8.75 35.23
C VAL A 647 5.77 -8.24 34.15
N CYS A 648 5.87 -8.97 33.03
CA CYS A 648 6.57 -8.54 31.83
C CYS A 648 5.61 -8.49 30.63
N LEU A 649 5.62 -7.36 29.91
CA LEU A 649 4.74 -7.03 28.79
C LEU A 649 5.58 -6.65 27.57
N GLU A 650 5.17 -7.07 26.38
CA GLU A 650 5.83 -6.74 25.11
C GLU A 650 4.82 -6.24 24.08
N GLY A 651 5.04 -5.04 23.53
CA GLY A 651 4.24 -4.46 22.45
C GLY A 651 5.06 -4.32 21.18
N ASP A 652 4.53 -4.77 20.05
CA ASP A 652 5.12 -4.51 18.75
C ASP A 652 4.89 -3.04 18.38
N ILE A 653 5.95 -2.30 18.06
CA ILE A 653 5.88 -0.88 17.69
C ILE A 653 6.19 -0.65 16.20
N GLY A 654 6.22 -1.73 15.41
CA GLY A 654 6.42 -1.74 13.96
C GLY A 654 7.89 -1.68 13.53
N GLY A 655 8.16 -2.09 12.28
CA GLY A 655 9.52 -2.04 11.69
C GLY A 655 10.53 -2.98 12.36
N GLY A 656 10.07 -4.09 12.94
CA GLY A 656 10.93 -5.08 13.62
C GLY A 656 11.41 -4.67 15.02
N LEU A 657 10.80 -3.63 15.61
CA LEU A 657 11.08 -3.14 16.96
C LEU A 657 9.99 -3.57 17.95
N VAL A 658 10.39 -3.93 19.17
CA VAL A 658 9.49 -4.32 20.27
C VAL A 658 9.75 -3.44 21.48
N LEU A 659 8.69 -2.86 22.06
CA LEU A 659 8.73 -2.18 23.36
C LEU A 659 8.47 -3.20 24.47
N GLN A 660 9.47 -3.48 25.29
CA GLN A 660 9.38 -4.37 26.43
C GLN A 660 9.23 -3.56 27.73
N ARG A 661 8.35 -4.02 28.62
CA ARG A 661 8.05 -3.40 29.92
C ARG A 661 8.04 -4.42 31.03
N HIS A 662 8.80 -4.14 32.09
CA HIS A 662 8.78 -4.91 33.32
C HIS A 662 8.20 -4.06 34.45
N ILE A 663 7.09 -4.49 35.03
CA ILE A 663 6.43 -3.80 36.14
C ILE A 663 6.51 -4.70 37.37
N SER A 664 7.04 -4.19 38.47
CA SER A 664 7.17 -4.97 39.71
C SER A 664 7.05 -4.14 40.98
N ILE A 665 6.60 -4.77 42.07
CA ILE A 665 6.76 -4.27 43.43
C ILE A 665 8.03 -4.93 44.00
N LEU A 666 9.01 -4.11 44.40
CA LEU A 666 10.30 -4.61 44.86
C LEU A 666 10.16 -5.45 46.14
N THR A 667 10.70 -6.67 46.12
CA THR A 667 10.56 -7.61 47.24
C THR A 667 11.41 -7.22 48.45
N ASP A 668 12.54 -6.56 48.20
CA ASP A 668 13.49 -6.02 49.18
C ASP A 668 13.08 -4.64 49.73
N ASN A 669 12.24 -3.91 49.00
CA ASN A 669 11.60 -2.69 49.48
C ASN A 669 10.15 -2.59 48.98
N PRO A 670 9.18 -3.18 49.71
CA PRO A 670 7.78 -3.28 49.28
C PRO A 670 7.04 -1.94 49.13
N LYS A 671 7.71 -0.82 49.42
CA LYS A 671 7.21 0.55 49.22
C LYS A 671 7.50 1.09 47.82
N ILE A 672 8.29 0.39 47.01
CA ILE A 672 8.73 0.83 45.69
C ILE A 672 8.04 0.02 44.59
N VAL A 673 7.37 0.72 43.68
CA VAL A 673 6.91 0.21 42.39
C VAL A 673 7.96 0.57 41.33
N GLN A 674 8.49 -0.43 40.63
CA GLN A 674 9.49 -0.28 39.58
C GLN A 674 8.88 -0.57 38.20
N ILE A 675 9.16 0.31 37.23
CA ILE A 675 8.79 0.15 35.83
C ILE A 675 10.06 0.31 34.98
N ASP A 676 10.53 -0.78 34.37
CA ASP A 676 11.65 -0.77 33.42
C ASP A 676 11.11 -0.88 32.00
N SER A 677 11.50 0.03 31.10
CA SER A 677 11.08 0.03 29.69
C SER A 677 12.29 0.02 28.76
N SER A 678 12.26 -0.80 27.71
CA SER A 678 13.30 -0.90 26.69
C SER A 678 12.71 -1.08 25.30
N ILE A 679 13.41 -0.57 24.28
CA ILE A 679 13.10 -0.87 22.87
C ILE A 679 14.15 -1.86 22.37
N GLU A 680 13.69 -3.02 21.90
CA GLU A 680 14.52 -4.09 21.37
C GLU A 680 14.34 -4.20 19.85
N ALA A 681 15.46 -4.23 19.12
CA ALA A 681 15.46 -4.59 17.71
C ALA A 681 15.52 -6.11 17.59
N ARG A 682 14.48 -6.74 17.02
CA ARG A 682 14.41 -8.20 16.86
C ARG A 682 14.39 -8.65 15.40
N SER A 683 13.75 -7.87 14.52
CA SER A 683 13.55 -8.23 13.11
C SER A 683 13.82 -7.07 12.16
N VAL A 684 14.87 -6.27 12.44
CA VAL A 684 15.24 -5.11 11.61
C VAL A 684 16.06 -5.61 10.41
N GLY A 685 15.40 -5.77 9.26
CA GLY A 685 16.01 -6.13 7.99
C GLY A 685 15.97 -4.99 6.96
N PRO A 686 16.70 -5.07 5.84
CA PRO A 686 16.72 -3.98 4.86
C PRO A 686 15.39 -3.79 4.11
N GLY A 687 14.41 -4.68 4.31
CA GLY A 687 13.00 -4.54 3.87
C GLY A 687 12.05 -3.92 4.90
N SER A 688 12.50 -3.65 6.14
CA SER A 688 11.67 -3.02 7.19
C SER A 688 11.51 -1.49 7.01
N GLY A 689 11.62 -1.01 5.76
CA GLY A 689 11.46 0.39 5.36
C GLY A 689 12.56 1.35 5.83
N GLY A 690 13.73 0.85 6.25
CA GLY A 690 14.91 1.68 6.52
C GLY A 690 14.68 2.83 7.52
N PHE A 691 13.65 2.78 8.38
CA PHE A 691 13.30 3.92 9.22
C PHE A 691 14.22 4.00 10.45
N SER A 692 15.07 5.02 10.54
CA SER A 692 15.51 5.49 11.84
C SER A 692 14.36 6.29 12.45
N ARG A 693 13.45 5.63 13.18
CA ARG A 693 12.36 6.33 13.86
C ARG A 693 12.90 7.01 15.10
N LEU A 694 12.77 8.34 15.18
CA LEU A 694 12.73 9.01 16.47
C LEU A 694 11.37 8.72 17.08
N VAL A 695 11.37 7.88 18.10
CA VAL A 695 10.15 7.44 18.80
C VAL A 695 9.95 8.35 20.00
N CYS A 696 8.84 9.08 20.04
CA CYS A 696 8.44 9.80 21.25
C CYS A 696 7.76 8.81 22.20
N LEU A 697 8.43 8.38 23.26
CA LEU A 697 7.79 7.64 24.35
C LEU A 697 7.10 8.65 25.28
N ARG A 698 5.79 8.83 25.12
CA ARG A 698 5.00 9.76 25.93
C ARG A 698 4.27 9.01 27.02
N VAL A 699 4.54 9.36 28.26
CA VAL A 699 3.98 8.67 29.43
C VAL A 699 3.05 9.61 30.22
N ARG A 700 1.74 9.68 29.89
CA ARG A 700 0.70 10.34 30.71
C ARG A 700 0.22 9.37 31.75
N HIS A 701 0.76 9.51 32.93
CA HIS A 701 0.07 9.06 34.12
C HIS A 701 -0.65 10.26 34.73
N THR A 702 -1.93 10.09 35.06
CA THR A 702 -2.66 11.05 35.89
C THR A 702 -2.54 10.59 37.33
N PHE A 703 -1.96 11.43 38.18
CA PHE A 703 -1.76 11.15 39.59
C PHE A 703 -2.73 11.97 40.43
N THR A 704 -3.27 11.35 41.48
CA THR A 704 -3.90 12.11 42.56
C THR A 704 -2.80 12.45 43.56
N LEU A 705 -2.33 13.69 43.53
CA LEU A 705 -1.30 14.16 44.45
C LEU A 705 -1.95 14.59 45.77
N LEU A 706 -1.59 13.93 46.86
CA LEU A 706 -2.05 14.29 48.22
C LEU A 706 -1.50 15.66 48.66
N HIS A 707 -0.28 15.98 48.23
CA HIS A 707 0.42 17.23 48.57
C HIS A 707 1.03 17.85 47.30
N PRO A 708 0.22 18.36 46.35
CA PRO A 708 0.68 18.75 45.01
C PRO A 708 1.78 19.82 45.03
N THR A 709 1.82 20.68 46.04
CA THR A 709 2.85 21.71 46.23
C THR A 709 4.19 21.17 46.73
N GLU A 710 4.21 19.94 47.25
CA GLU A 710 5.39 19.28 47.84
C GLU A 710 5.86 18.09 46.98
N VAL A 711 5.34 17.99 45.74
CA VAL A 711 5.69 16.96 44.77
C VAL A 711 6.69 17.51 43.75
N VAL A 712 7.77 16.76 43.52
CA VAL A 712 8.82 17.12 42.56
C VAL A 712 9.23 15.93 41.69
N VAL A 713 9.65 16.20 40.45
CA VAL A 713 10.39 15.24 39.63
C VAL A 713 11.88 15.47 39.86
N ALA A 714 12.55 14.52 40.50
CA ALA A 714 13.96 14.55 40.86
C ALA A 714 14.78 13.54 40.04
N PHE A 715 15.96 13.94 39.57
CA PHE A 715 16.89 13.04 38.87
C PHE A 715 18.33 13.54 38.90
N THR A 716 19.28 12.64 38.59
CA THR A 716 20.67 13.02 38.31
C THR A 716 20.86 13.09 36.80
N ALA A 717 21.28 14.24 36.30
CA ALA A 717 21.53 14.46 34.88
C ALA A 717 22.82 13.76 34.41
N ILE A 718 22.97 13.54 33.10
CA ILE A 718 24.16 12.90 32.49
C ILE A 718 25.45 13.66 32.84
N ASN A 719 25.40 14.98 32.98
CA ASN A 719 26.53 15.81 33.41
C ASN A 719 26.84 15.74 34.92
N GLY A 720 26.10 14.94 35.69
CA GLY A 720 26.25 14.76 37.13
C GLY A 720 25.50 15.77 38.01
N SER A 721 24.81 16.75 37.42
CA SER A 721 23.99 17.71 38.20
C SER A 721 22.72 17.05 38.74
N LYS A 722 22.32 17.40 39.97
CA LYS A 722 21.03 17.00 40.54
C LYS A 722 19.97 18.01 40.13
N GLN A 723 18.87 17.53 39.57
CA GLN A 723 17.76 18.34 39.08
C GLN A 723 16.49 18.02 39.87
N GLU A 724 15.72 19.05 40.18
CA GLU A 724 14.38 18.94 40.77
C GLU A 724 13.44 19.88 40.01
N ILE A 725 12.34 19.35 39.49
CA ILE A 725 11.34 20.07 38.72
C ILE A 725 10.02 20.01 39.50
N SER A 726 9.55 21.16 39.99
CA SER A 726 8.28 21.29 40.70
C SER A 726 7.11 21.53 39.73
N LEU A 727 5.89 21.40 40.25
CA LEU A 727 4.64 21.68 39.51
C LEU A 727 4.63 23.10 38.89
N ASP A 728 5.14 24.09 39.62
CA ASP A 728 5.16 25.51 39.20
C ASP A 728 6.15 25.81 38.06
N SER A 729 6.99 24.82 37.69
CA SER A 729 8.02 24.99 36.66
C SER A 729 7.48 25.00 35.23
N GLY A 730 6.19 24.68 35.03
CA GLY A 730 5.57 24.59 33.71
C GLY A 730 6.17 23.48 32.85
N GLU A 731 6.32 23.74 31.55
CA GLU A 731 6.94 22.81 30.61
C GLU A 731 8.46 22.99 30.56
N VAL A 732 9.20 21.92 30.82
CA VAL A 732 10.67 21.90 30.85
C VAL A 732 11.20 20.89 29.84
N MET A 733 11.91 21.38 28.82
CA MET A 733 12.61 20.57 27.83
C MET A 733 14.08 20.37 28.23
N LEU A 734 14.56 19.13 28.22
CA LEU A 734 15.90 18.72 28.61
C LEU A 734 16.60 18.04 27.43
N GLU A 735 17.76 18.56 27.03
CA GLU A 735 18.58 18.04 25.93
C GLU A 735 20.06 17.91 26.35
N GLY A 736 20.85 17.17 25.57
CA GLY A 736 22.30 17.05 25.80
C GLY A 736 22.65 16.46 27.17
N GLY A 737 23.57 17.10 27.91
CA GLY A 737 24.02 16.64 29.23
C GLY A 737 23.05 16.90 30.40
N LEU A 738 21.96 17.65 30.17
CA LEU A 738 20.96 17.99 31.19
C LEU A 738 19.84 16.95 31.32
N ARG A 739 19.79 15.97 30.41
CA ARG A 739 18.84 14.86 30.45
C ARG A 739 19.10 13.95 31.65
N PRO A 740 18.07 13.25 32.19
CA PRO A 740 18.25 12.26 33.22
C PRO A 740 19.22 11.16 32.78
N ASN A 741 20.10 10.74 33.70
CA ASN A 741 21.06 9.67 33.47
C ASN A 741 20.41 8.30 33.66
N GLY A 742 19.38 8.03 32.86
CA GLY A 742 18.68 6.75 32.83
C GLY A 742 17.76 6.48 34.02
N GLU A 743 17.54 7.47 34.89
CA GLU A 743 16.60 7.37 36.01
C GLU A 743 15.97 8.73 36.32
N TRP A 744 14.67 8.75 36.60
CA TRP A 744 13.99 9.87 37.23
C TRP A 744 12.97 9.39 38.27
N THR A 745 12.67 10.25 39.23
CA THR A 745 11.83 9.93 40.38
C THR A 745 10.79 11.03 40.61
N LEU A 746 9.51 10.68 40.65
CA LEU A 746 8.45 11.55 41.18
C LEU A 746 8.36 11.35 42.69
N VAL A 747 8.62 12.37 43.49
CA VAL A 747 8.67 12.29 44.97
C VAL A 747 7.59 13.18 45.57
N ASP A 748 6.75 12.63 46.46
CA ASP A 748 5.93 13.40 47.41
C ASP A 748 6.67 13.46 48.74
N ARG A 749 7.15 14.66 49.10
CA ARG A 749 7.97 14.85 50.30
C ARG A 749 7.19 14.69 51.61
N CYS A 750 5.88 14.95 51.59
CA CYS A 750 5.04 14.89 52.79
C CYS A 750 4.66 13.46 53.15
N SER A 751 4.36 12.63 52.15
CA SER A 751 4.06 11.21 52.39
C SER A 751 5.31 10.32 52.41
N GLY A 752 6.45 10.81 51.90
CA GLY A 752 7.69 10.04 51.79
C GLY A 752 7.63 8.94 50.72
N LEU A 753 6.69 9.06 49.79
CA LEU A 753 6.43 8.10 48.73
C LEU A 753 7.03 8.59 47.41
N SER A 754 7.51 7.66 46.59
CA SER A 754 8.14 8.00 45.32
C SER A 754 7.89 6.95 44.24
N MET A 755 7.79 7.41 42.99
CA MET A 755 7.72 6.56 41.80
C MET A 755 9.01 6.74 41.01
N VAL A 756 9.73 5.63 40.77
CA VAL A 756 11.02 5.63 40.07
C VAL A 756 10.84 5.00 38.70
N ASN A 757 11.34 5.66 37.66
CA ASN A 757 11.39 5.15 36.30
C ASN A 757 12.83 5.08 35.81
N ARG A 758 13.20 3.96 35.17
CA ARG A 758 14.53 3.72 34.60
C ARG A 758 14.47 3.44 33.11
N PHE A 759 15.49 3.90 32.39
CA PHE A 759 15.60 3.77 30.94
C PHE A 759 17.07 3.82 30.47
N ASP A 760 17.38 3.34 29.26
CA ASP A 760 18.72 3.51 28.67
C ASP A 760 18.88 4.92 28.09
N HIS A 761 19.65 5.77 28.77
CA HIS A 761 19.88 7.16 28.35
C HIS A 761 20.60 7.30 27.00
N ARG A 762 21.24 6.24 26.48
CA ARG A 762 21.89 6.22 25.16
C ARG A 762 20.88 6.16 24.02
N GLN A 763 19.66 5.67 24.31
CA GLN A 763 18.57 5.53 23.34
C GLN A 763 17.64 6.75 23.31
N VAL A 764 17.77 7.67 24.27
CA VAL A 764 16.94 8.88 24.37
C VAL A 764 17.73 10.05 23.83
N SER A 765 17.12 10.99 23.11
CA SER A 765 17.78 12.22 22.60
C SER A 765 17.27 13.50 23.26
N LYS A 766 16.02 13.49 23.75
CA LYS A 766 15.34 14.61 24.42
C LYS A 766 14.41 14.10 25.52
N CYS A 767 14.24 14.86 26.60
CA CYS A 767 13.24 14.58 27.63
C CYS A 767 12.37 15.82 27.86
N LEU A 768 11.05 15.64 27.96
CA LEU A 768 10.10 16.71 28.24
C LEU A 768 9.38 16.40 29.55
N VAL A 769 9.39 17.35 30.48
CA VAL A 769 8.57 17.30 31.69
C VAL A 769 7.47 18.36 31.53
N HIS A 770 6.21 17.93 31.56
CA HIS A 770 5.05 18.80 31.41
C HIS A 770 4.00 18.45 32.45
N TRP A 771 3.55 19.44 33.20
CA TRP A 771 2.42 19.32 34.12
C TRP A 771 1.15 19.82 33.45
N GLY A 772 0.25 18.91 33.06
CA GLY A 772 -1.03 19.28 32.43
C GLY A 772 -2.04 19.75 33.48
N THR A 773 -2.68 20.90 33.26
CA THR A 773 -3.68 21.48 34.18
C THR A 773 -5.14 21.07 33.89
N SER A 774 -5.36 20.00 33.13
CA SER A 774 -6.72 19.50 32.88
C SER A 774 -7.24 18.77 34.11
N ASP A 775 -8.21 19.39 34.77
CA ASP A 775 -9.00 18.93 35.92
C ASP A 775 -8.41 19.14 37.34
N LEU A 776 -7.92 20.35 37.62
CA LEU A 776 -8.00 20.89 38.99
C LEU A 776 -9.47 21.16 39.34
N ASN A 777 -10.21 20.14 39.75
CA ASN A 777 -11.36 20.36 40.62
C ASN A 777 -10.81 20.75 42.00
N MET A 778 -10.93 22.03 42.34
CA MET A 778 -11.08 22.43 43.75
C MET A 778 -12.39 21.86 44.30
#